data_AF-A0AAD3HEI8-F1
#
_entry.id   AF-A0AAD3HEI8-F1
#
_cell.length_a   1.000
_cell.length_b   1.000
_cell.length_c   1.000
_cell.angle_alpha   90.00
_cell.angle_beta   90.00
_cell.angle_gamma   90.00
#
_symmetry.space_group_name_H-M   'P 1'
#
loop_
_entity.id
_entity.type
_entity.pdbx_description
1 polymer ?
#
loop_
_entity_poly.entity_id
_entity_poly.type
_entity_poly.pdbx_seq_one_letter_code
_entity_poly.pdbx_strand_id
1 'polypeptide(L)'
;MKFSQMWKAALITYAFSLFPASGFAPQSPIRQAVISRTKLHQSSEIITSTDVVGSNSVSSQTQTRALGSQELLMLPRQYKVALDKGDDPFPQMSHVSTAILSATPSIESLQIAIDEAMASHPLLRCHIEGDGEPEKRIDLFQMVREGEPNPCTFTCPPVEESTLSSGDVLTVIDVDGDSRDALDSSWKSKFTTNLDSGADWCNVEKGPLWKAELFRLKDGNSDSPCALMFTFNHAISDQSAANMLTEQIVSDIVDVEKSGKVKKNAVRNEIPVSMEESVLGLGKTFSDVKAEDFSSDTVKYVAGKAAEGFKSPVILPDDPDSKDKDDGSGLLGALTIISGNAPGGEDEIDRKSTAQFRSLSKDATSALLKKCKENGLSVSNVLSAAMAITSSDFIDNGKLVGEKRNYKVLQSLDMRRFGASLDSCESVACMAGSHDLMIGPLPDRFGKKLRSSQDSSISNQFWDYAKECKKQTLDFIDGGGPQQATRVFDFAMTISDMNNLVNLSAKSKDSQGRAYSAGIVNAGVFERQNAVRREGDDERDSLSASHGKYNIDELYFATSHARSGCLYQASCLTINDQLQCTFHPAMPIVSETTNEEFADAFIELLEIVSGVRTPSGNSDESGIESLVASVKKVPVLAASLYGVYGIVSHATAWSNFYNSVMEMKAAADPADFSAALNFWIFFAVGHPILQPILWISDVLHGTPGPVIGDLVPALFLAGNAAVIYAVSASKEIRNAVNIFALSAFISYVGAGLDGQAGLGDFNLALDDPYAGKVVKGCPSYEEVRQKSMDDFDLEKYQGLWYEHKFHDWTQFKEVYDTSLGIKLTEDGKGWIDDFAVKGPAPDAAPLSWDKSPVANGAHYFLFGRVDENDPVGVLRESGFGVEFPNYIVDVLKDPETGEYKEAIQFQCLERGGVRVFEGINFMSRNERMSDAELDAMHQRAKNAGMYPYGASPEQMHTVARKPPGEIDNSWQAMWRAIGVDKLLELLTESIEDGGR
;
A
#
# COMPACT_ATOMS: atom_id res chain seq x y z
N MET A 1 -14.17 -19.94 -11.55
CA MET A 1 -12.83 -19.30 -11.71
C MET A 1 -12.86 -17.78 -11.84
N LYS A 2 -13.29 -17.18 -12.96
CA LYS A 2 -13.15 -15.72 -13.21
C LYS A 2 -13.73 -14.80 -12.11
N PHE A 3 -14.83 -15.20 -11.46
CA PHE A 3 -15.49 -14.39 -10.42
C PHE A 3 -14.70 -14.32 -9.10
N SER A 4 -14.00 -15.39 -8.69
CA SER A 4 -13.10 -15.35 -7.52
C SER A 4 -11.96 -14.36 -7.74
N GLN A 5 -11.38 -14.33 -8.95
CA GLN A 5 -10.29 -13.40 -9.31
C GLN A 5 -10.70 -11.91 -9.35
N MET A 6 -11.99 -11.60 -9.53
CA MET A 6 -12.51 -10.23 -9.38
C MET A 6 -12.45 -9.76 -7.93
N TRP A 7 -12.80 -10.62 -6.97
CA TRP A 7 -12.89 -10.25 -5.56
C TRP A 7 -11.52 -10.15 -4.87
N LYS A 8 -10.53 -10.97 -5.24
CA LYS A 8 -9.12 -10.79 -4.79
C LYS A 8 -8.63 -9.38 -5.08
N ALA A 9 -8.92 -8.93 -6.30
CA ALA A 9 -8.46 -7.68 -6.86
C ALA A 9 -9.15 -6.47 -6.22
N ALA A 10 -10.41 -6.61 -5.79
CA ALA A 10 -11.10 -5.61 -4.99
C ALA A 10 -10.53 -5.50 -3.57
N LEU A 11 -10.30 -6.61 -2.85
CA LEU A 11 -9.88 -6.56 -1.44
C LEU A 11 -8.45 -6.04 -1.25
N ILE A 12 -7.51 -6.54 -2.06
CA ILE A 12 -6.08 -6.14 -2.02
C ILE A 12 -5.96 -4.64 -2.37
N THR A 13 -6.66 -4.21 -3.41
CA THR A 13 -6.58 -2.82 -3.86
C THR A 13 -7.43 -1.87 -3.00
N TYR A 14 -8.45 -2.35 -2.28
CA TYR A 14 -9.14 -1.56 -1.25
C TYR A 14 -8.18 -1.21 -0.11
N ALA A 15 -7.34 -2.14 0.32
CA ALA A 15 -6.25 -1.85 1.24
C ALA A 15 -5.26 -0.83 0.63
N PHE A 16 -4.86 -1.00 -0.63
CA PHE A 16 -3.97 -0.03 -1.31
C PHE A 16 -4.57 1.36 -1.51
N SER A 17 -5.89 1.51 -1.63
CA SER A 17 -6.52 2.84 -1.68
C SER A 17 -6.42 3.64 -0.38
N LEU A 18 -6.07 2.98 0.72
CA LEU A 18 -5.80 3.58 2.03
C LEU A 18 -4.30 3.83 2.26
N PHE A 19 -3.42 3.49 1.31
CA PHE A 19 -1.96 3.59 1.43
C PHE A 19 -1.32 4.55 0.42
N PRO A 20 -0.83 5.71 0.86
CA PRO A 20 0.24 6.44 0.19
C PRO A 20 1.60 5.85 0.59
N ALA A 21 2.46 5.49 -0.37
CA ALA A 21 3.77 4.90 -0.11
C ALA A 21 4.68 5.84 0.70
N SER A 22 5.01 5.45 1.93
CA SER A 22 5.74 6.26 2.92
C SER A 22 6.28 5.46 4.11
N GLY A 23 7.40 5.92 4.65
CA GLY A 23 7.98 5.53 5.93
C GLY A 23 9.18 6.40 6.25
N PHE A 24 9.49 6.70 7.53
CA PHE A 24 10.82 7.07 8.09
C PHE A 24 11.05 8.52 8.64
N ALA A 25 11.38 8.68 9.95
CA ALA A 25 11.55 9.98 10.68
C ALA A 25 12.84 10.02 11.59
N PRO A 26 13.55 11.15 11.86
CA PRO A 26 14.91 11.11 12.49
C PRO A 26 15.24 12.12 13.63
N GLN A 27 16.18 11.83 14.56
CA GLN A 27 16.88 12.84 15.42
C GLN A 27 18.30 12.44 15.91
N SER A 28 18.99 13.38 16.59
CA SER A 28 20.43 13.39 16.93
C SER A 28 20.70 13.55 18.46
N PRO A 29 21.97 13.42 18.96
CA PRO A 29 22.24 12.94 20.33
C PRO A 29 22.55 14.03 21.37
N ILE A 30 22.12 13.84 22.63
CA ILE A 30 22.67 14.55 23.81
C ILE A 30 22.79 13.64 25.06
N ARG A 31 24.06 13.47 25.48
CA ARG A 31 24.60 13.15 26.82
C ARG A 31 24.19 11.88 27.58
N GLN A 32 25.20 11.00 27.64
CA GLN A 32 25.69 10.31 28.84
C GLN A 32 25.16 10.88 30.19
N ALA A 33 24.38 10.07 30.90
CA ALA A 33 24.26 10.12 32.35
C ALA A 33 24.53 8.71 32.89
N VAL A 34 25.38 8.63 33.92
CA VAL A 34 25.96 7.40 34.49
C VAL A 34 24.92 6.29 34.73
N ILE A 35 24.96 5.23 33.92
CA ILE A 35 24.43 3.91 34.30
C ILE A 35 25.59 2.92 34.24
N SER A 36 25.84 2.26 35.37
CA SER A 36 26.90 1.26 35.54
C SER A 36 26.71 0.09 34.59
N ARG A 37 27.79 -0.33 33.91
CA ARG A 37 27.86 -1.63 33.21
C ARG A 37 27.64 -2.77 34.20
N THR A 38 26.40 -3.22 34.32
CA THR A 38 26.09 -4.50 34.96
C THR A 38 25.79 -5.49 33.85
N LYS A 39 26.75 -6.39 33.57
CA LYS A 39 26.54 -7.51 32.64
C LYS A 39 25.41 -8.38 33.17
N LEU A 40 24.27 -8.40 32.47
CA LEU A 40 23.25 -9.42 32.62
C LEU A 40 23.43 -10.41 31.45
N HIS A 41 23.92 -11.60 31.77
CA HIS A 41 23.89 -12.71 30.82
C HIS A 41 22.43 -13.13 30.60
N GLN A 42 21.91 -12.88 29.41
CA GLN A 42 20.93 -13.75 28.80
C GLN A 42 21.60 -14.43 27.61
N SER A 43 21.57 -15.76 27.63
CA SER A 43 22.16 -16.63 26.63
C SER A 43 21.19 -16.77 25.45
N SER A 44 21.39 -15.98 24.41
CA SER A 44 21.10 -16.40 23.04
C SER A 44 22.41 -16.91 22.43
N GLU A 45 22.38 -18.10 21.84
CA GLU A 45 23.51 -18.63 21.05
C GLU A 45 23.55 -17.91 19.70
N ILE A 46 24.06 -16.67 19.72
CA ILE A 46 24.58 -16.03 18.52
C ILE A 46 25.88 -16.77 18.18
N ILE A 47 25.98 -17.30 16.96
CA ILE A 47 27.23 -17.79 16.40
C ILE A 47 28.15 -16.59 16.20
N THR A 48 28.90 -16.23 17.25
CA THR A 48 29.94 -15.21 17.17
C THR A 48 31.12 -15.80 16.42
N SER A 49 31.10 -15.65 15.09
CA SER A 49 32.30 -15.77 14.26
C SER A 49 33.27 -14.65 14.63
N THR A 50 34.11 -14.89 15.64
CA THR A 50 35.14 -13.95 16.10
C THR A 50 36.50 -14.12 15.41
N ASP A 51 36.56 -14.90 14.34
CA ASP A 51 37.79 -15.20 13.57
C ASP A 51 37.81 -14.55 12.17
N VAL A 52 37.20 -13.37 12.01
CA VAL A 52 37.33 -12.54 10.79
C VAL A 52 37.82 -11.13 11.13
N VAL A 53 39.04 -11.06 11.66
CA VAL A 53 39.94 -9.90 11.47
C VAL A 53 41.13 -10.36 10.62
N GLY A 54 40.81 -11.03 9.52
CA GLY A 54 41.69 -11.13 8.36
C GLY A 54 41.47 -9.90 7.48
N SER A 55 42.49 -9.49 6.74
CA SER A 55 42.34 -8.45 5.71
C SER A 55 41.33 -8.92 4.66
N ASN A 56 40.13 -8.34 4.65
CA ASN A 56 39.12 -8.60 3.62
C ASN A 56 39.63 -8.07 2.28
N SER A 57 40.30 -8.93 1.51
CA SER A 57 40.50 -8.70 0.08
C SER A 57 39.14 -8.80 -0.58
N VAL A 58 38.57 -7.65 -0.99
CA VAL A 58 37.36 -7.61 -1.83
C VAL A 58 37.55 -8.58 -2.99
N SER A 59 36.55 -9.44 -3.22
CA SER A 59 36.64 -10.52 -4.20
C SER A 59 37.01 -9.99 -5.59
N SER A 60 37.97 -10.64 -6.25
CA SER A 60 38.34 -10.36 -7.65
C SER A 60 37.34 -11.00 -8.64
N GLN A 61 36.07 -11.10 -8.25
CA GLN A 61 34.98 -11.70 -9.02
C GLN A 61 33.85 -10.68 -9.16
N THR A 62 33.05 -10.82 -10.22
CA THR A 62 31.82 -10.06 -10.38
C THR A 62 30.95 -10.24 -9.15
N GLN A 63 30.59 -9.14 -8.50
CA GLN A 63 29.67 -9.12 -7.38
C GLN A 63 28.25 -8.95 -7.92
N THR A 64 27.28 -9.64 -7.34
CA THR A 64 25.86 -9.52 -7.69
C THR A 64 24.99 -9.41 -6.45
N ARG A 65 23.92 -8.61 -6.52
CA ARG A 65 22.87 -8.53 -5.48
C ARG A 65 21.52 -8.21 -6.12
N ALA A 66 20.47 -8.96 -5.79
CA ALA A 66 19.09 -8.63 -6.15
C ALA A 66 18.70 -7.25 -5.58
N LEU A 67 17.96 -6.45 -6.34
CA LEU A 67 17.53 -5.12 -5.88
C LEU A 67 16.52 -5.24 -4.74
N GLY A 68 16.67 -4.37 -3.74
CA GLY A 68 15.66 -4.17 -2.71
C GLY A 68 14.44 -3.44 -3.27
N SER A 69 13.31 -3.57 -2.58
CA SER A 69 12.03 -2.95 -2.96
C SER A 69 12.13 -1.44 -3.22
N GLN A 70 12.93 -0.71 -2.45
CA GLN A 70 13.18 0.72 -2.69
C GLN A 70 13.98 0.99 -3.97
N GLU A 71 14.95 0.13 -4.28
CA GLU A 71 15.79 0.27 -5.47
C GLU A 71 14.99 -0.05 -6.75
N LEU A 72 14.13 -1.08 -6.69
CA LEU A 72 13.17 -1.45 -7.74
C LEU A 72 12.18 -0.31 -8.07
N LEU A 73 11.77 0.48 -7.08
CA LEU A 73 10.85 1.61 -7.29
C LEU A 73 11.49 2.77 -8.09
N MET A 74 12.82 2.91 -8.01
CA MET A 74 13.58 4.02 -8.63
C MET A 74 14.05 3.72 -10.06
N LEU A 75 14.05 2.45 -10.48
CA LEU A 75 14.37 2.04 -11.85
C LEU A 75 13.34 2.54 -12.89
N PRO A 76 13.72 2.67 -14.18
CA PRO A 76 12.76 2.94 -15.24
C PRO A 76 11.82 1.74 -15.39
N ARG A 77 10.50 1.96 -15.34
CA ARG A 77 9.59 0.87 -14.99
C ARG A 77 9.22 -0.02 -16.16
N GLN A 78 9.46 -1.30 -15.95
CA GLN A 78 8.97 -2.41 -16.77
C GLN A 78 7.60 -2.86 -16.25
N TYR A 79 6.52 -2.11 -16.52
CA TYR A 79 5.17 -2.72 -16.48
C TYR A 79 4.87 -3.28 -17.87
N LYS A 80 5.29 -4.53 -18.12
CA LYS A 80 5.34 -5.11 -19.47
C LYS A 80 4.00 -5.12 -20.19
N VAL A 81 2.88 -5.26 -19.46
CA VAL A 81 1.52 -5.14 -20.04
C VAL A 81 1.25 -3.77 -20.69
N ALA A 82 1.84 -2.68 -20.18
CA ALA A 82 1.74 -1.36 -20.81
C ALA A 82 2.74 -1.23 -21.97
N LEU A 83 3.98 -1.69 -21.79
CA LEU A 83 5.00 -1.70 -22.86
C LEU A 83 4.54 -2.51 -24.09
N ASP A 84 3.94 -3.68 -23.87
CA ASP A 84 3.36 -4.56 -24.91
C ASP A 84 2.16 -3.92 -25.63
N LYS A 85 1.50 -2.93 -25.01
CA LYS A 85 0.45 -2.08 -25.63
C LYS A 85 1.04 -0.88 -26.38
N GLY A 86 2.33 -0.60 -26.22
CA GLY A 86 3.03 0.55 -26.81
C GLY A 86 3.02 1.82 -25.96
N ASP A 87 2.71 1.75 -24.66
CA ASP A 87 2.98 2.85 -23.73
C ASP A 87 4.49 3.06 -23.59
N ASP A 88 4.91 4.31 -23.43
CA ASP A 88 6.31 4.63 -23.11
C ASP A 88 6.71 4.08 -21.72
N PRO A 89 7.98 3.64 -21.54
CA PRO A 89 8.47 3.24 -20.23
C PRO A 89 8.41 4.40 -19.25
N PHE A 90 7.91 4.14 -18.04
CA PHE A 90 7.90 5.16 -16.99
C PHE A 90 9.34 5.58 -16.68
N PRO A 91 9.67 6.88 -16.68
CA PRO A 91 11.04 7.32 -16.52
C PRO A 91 11.58 6.93 -15.14
N GLN A 92 12.87 6.58 -15.09
CA GLN A 92 13.57 6.34 -13.83
C GLN A 92 13.53 7.57 -12.92
N MET A 93 13.55 7.36 -11.61
CA MET A 93 13.75 8.47 -10.69
C MET A 93 15.22 8.86 -10.69
N SER A 94 15.53 10.05 -11.22
CA SER A 94 16.87 10.63 -11.11
C SER A 94 16.93 11.61 -9.94
N HIS A 95 18.13 11.81 -9.41
CA HIS A 95 18.42 12.94 -8.53
C HIS A 95 19.72 13.63 -8.99
N VAL A 96 19.84 14.90 -8.65
CA VAL A 96 20.97 15.76 -9.02
C VAL A 96 21.57 16.36 -7.76
N SER A 97 22.90 16.39 -7.69
CA SER A 97 23.67 17.09 -6.65
C SER A 97 24.72 17.99 -7.32
N THR A 98 24.80 19.26 -6.94
CA THR A 98 25.79 20.20 -7.49
C THR A 98 26.59 20.85 -6.39
N ALA A 99 27.90 20.61 -6.41
CA ALA A 99 28.89 21.30 -5.61
C ALA A 99 29.45 22.49 -6.37
N ILE A 100 29.43 23.66 -5.74
CA ILE A 100 30.10 24.86 -6.23
C ILE A 100 31.49 24.91 -5.62
N LEU A 101 32.51 24.92 -6.47
CA LEU A 101 33.90 24.96 -6.02
C LEU A 101 34.52 26.33 -6.29
N SER A 102 35.28 26.82 -5.30
CA SER A 102 35.99 28.11 -5.36
C SER A 102 37.11 28.17 -6.41
N ALA A 103 37.50 27.04 -6.98
CA ALA A 103 38.61 26.89 -7.92
C ALA A 103 38.34 25.75 -8.91
N THR A 104 38.85 25.86 -10.14
CA THR A 104 38.64 24.85 -11.19
C THR A 104 39.76 23.79 -11.16
N PRO A 105 39.43 22.48 -11.11
CA PRO A 105 40.42 21.41 -11.14
C PRO A 105 40.97 21.16 -12.54
N SER A 106 42.17 20.59 -12.60
CA SER A 106 42.66 20.02 -13.86
C SER A 106 41.79 18.82 -14.28
N ILE A 107 41.52 18.68 -15.58
CA ILE A 107 40.69 17.57 -16.10
C ILE A 107 41.33 16.22 -15.74
N GLU A 108 42.65 16.10 -15.90
CA GLU A 108 43.42 14.89 -15.57
C GLU A 108 43.28 14.50 -14.09
N SER A 109 43.34 15.49 -13.17
CA SER A 109 43.19 15.23 -11.74
C SER A 109 41.77 14.85 -11.35
N LEU A 110 40.76 15.45 -11.98
CA LEU A 110 39.35 15.07 -11.80
C LEU A 110 39.07 13.66 -12.36
N GLN A 111 39.64 13.32 -13.51
CA GLN A 111 39.52 11.98 -14.09
C GLN A 111 40.09 10.91 -13.15
N ILE A 112 41.33 11.08 -12.68
CA ILE A 112 41.96 10.15 -11.73
C ILE A 112 41.16 10.01 -10.43
N ALA A 113 40.61 11.12 -9.90
CA ALA A 113 39.76 11.08 -8.71
C ALA A 113 38.42 10.34 -8.93
N ILE A 114 37.81 10.48 -10.12
CA ILE A 114 36.61 9.74 -10.50
C ILE A 114 36.92 8.24 -10.66
N ASP A 115 38.04 7.89 -11.30
CA ASP A 115 38.45 6.49 -11.47
C ASP A 115 38.71 5.80 -10.11
N GLU A 116 39.33 6.49 -9.15
CA GLU A 116 39.51 5.98 -7.78
C GLU A 116 38.17 5.86 -7.02
N ALA A 117 37.25 6.80 -7.20
CA ALA A 117 35.90 6.71 -6.64
C ALA A 117 35.11 5.52 -7.19
N MET A 118 35.20 5.26 -8.50
CA MET A 118 34.61 4.06 -9.12
C MET A 118 35.28 2.77 -8.61
N ALA A 119 36.60 2.77 -8.43
CA ALA A 119 37.32 1.62 -7.88
C ALA A 119 36.93 1.28 -6.43
N SER A 120 36.53 2.28 -5.63
CA SER A 120 36.15 2.13 -4.22
C SER A 120 34.64 1.87 -3.99
N HIS A 121 33.79 2.26 -4.95
CA HIS A 121 32.33 2.13 -4.88
C HIS A 121 31.75 1.25 -6.02
N PRO A 122 31.40 -0.02 -5.75
CA PRO A 122 30.96 -0.93 -6.81
C PRO A 122 29.71 -0.47 -7.57
N LEU A 123 28.75 0.19 -6.91
CA LEU A 123 27.54 0.71 -7.57
C LEU A 123 27.81 1.85 -8.57
N LEU A 124 28.96 2.54 -8.52
CA LEU A 124 29.33 3.54 -9.53
C LEU A 124 29.75 2.93 -10.87
N ARG A 125 29.86 1.60 -10.95
CA ARG A 125 30.28 0.86 -12.15
C ARG A 125 29.47 -0.43 -12.32
N CYS A 126 28.24 -0.40 -11.83
CA CYS A 126 27.26 -1.46 -11.98
C CYS A 126 26.33 -1.23 -13.18
N HIS A 127 25.70 -2.31 -13.62
CA HIS A 127 24.52 -2.32 -14.47
C HIS A 127 23.44 -3.21 -13.81
N ILE A 128 22.23 -3.17 -14.37
CA ILE A 128 21.10 -4.01 -13.96
C ILE A 128 20.98 -5.19 -14.92
N GLU A 129 20.90 -6.40 -14.39
CA GLU A 129 20.51 -7.62 -15.11
C GLU A 129 19.14 -8.08 -14.61
N GLY A 130 18.34 -8.72 -15.47
CA GLY A 130 16.96 -9.13 -15.18
C GLY A 130 15.91 -8.13 -15.68
N ASP A 131 14.66 -8.59 -15.80
CA ASP A 131 13.51 -7.77 -16.22
C ASP A 131 12.47 -7.55 -15.12
N GLY A 132 12.66 -8.13 -13.93
CA GLY A 132 11.83 -7.90 -12.74
C GLY A 132 10.35 -8.25 -12.96
N GLU A 133 10.06 -9.05 -13.98
CA GLU A 133 8.71 -9.43 -14.36
C GLU A 133 8.25 -10.64 -13.56
N PRO A 134 7.01 -10.63 -13.05
CA PRO A 134 6.50 -11.77 -12.32
C PRO A 134 6.24 -12.96 -13.25
N GLU A 135 6.28 -14.19 -12.72
CA GLU A 135 5.95 -15.38 -13.51
C GLU A 135 4.52 -15.30 -14.08
N LYS A 136 3.59 -14.75 -13.27
CA LYS A 136 2.21 -14.47 -13.66
C LYS A 136 1.62 -13.36 -12.81
N ARG A 137 0.58 -12.71 -13.36
CA ARG A 137 -0.28 -11.77 -12.65
C ARG A 137 -1.65 -12.43 -12.43
N ILE A 138 -2.09 -12.55 -11.18
CA ILE A 138 -3.09 -13.57 -10.77
C ILE A 138 -4.51 -13.05 -10.51
N ASP A 139 -4.69 -11.74 -10.55
CA ASP A 139 -5.95 -11.02 -10.35
C ASP A 139 -6.50 -10.46 -11.68
N LEU A 140 -7.77 -10.04 -11.70
CA LEU A 140 -8.38 -9.54 -12.95
C LEU A 140 -7.71 -8.26 -13.48
N PHE A 141 -7.14 -7.43 -12.60
CA PHE A 141 -6.60 -6.11 -12.94
C PHE A 141 -5.08 -6.14 -13.17
N GLN A 142 -4.47 -7.33 -13.11
CA GLN A 142 -3.03 -7.55 -13.34
C GLN A 142 -2.15 -6.74 -12.35
N MET A 143 -2.63 -6.58 -11.12
CA MET A 143 -1.98 -5.85 -10.04
C MET A 143 -1.29 -6.75 -9.01
N VAL A 144 -1.55 -8.06 -8.99
CA VAL A 144 -1.00 -9.01 -8.00
C VAL A 144 0.03 -9.92 -8.66
N ARG A 145 1.27 -9.87 -8.15
CA ARG A 145 2.44 -10.60 -8.66
C ARG A 145 2.53 -11.99 -8.01
N GLU A 146 2.85 -13.02 -8.78
CA GLU A 146 3.27 -14.34 -8.26
C GLU A 146 4.50 -14.83 -9.02
N GLY A 147 5.54 -15.23 -8.26
CA GLY A 147 6.87 -15.59 -8.77
C GLY A 147 7.65 -14.39 -9.31
N GLU A 148 8.98 -14.47 -9.31
CA GLU A 148 9.86 -13.53 -10.01
C GLU A 148 11.06 -14.32 -10.57
N PRO A 149 10.91 -14.96 -11.76
CA PRO A 149 11.89 -15.90 -12.27
C PRO A 149 13.20 -15.25 -12.77
N ASN A 150 13.22 -13.92 -12.90
CA ASN A 150 14.33 -13.15 -13.45
C ASN A 150 14.47 -11.79 -12.73
N PRO A 151 14.79 -11.80 -11.42
CA PRO A 151 14.77 -10.60 -10.58
C PRO A 151 15.83 -9.59 -10.99
N CYS A 152 15.49 -8.30 -10.95
CA CYS A 152 16.46 -7.24 -11.22
C CYS A 152 17.61 -7.32 -10.21
N THR A 153 18.83 -7.35 -10.72
CA THR A 153 20.06 -7.61 -9.98
C THR A 153 21.12 -6.58 -10.35
N PHE A 154 21.74 -5.94 -9.35
CA PHE A 154 22.95 -5.17 -9.57
C PHE A 154 24.09 -6.13 -9.90
N THR A 155 24.71 -5.95 -11.06
CA THR A 155 25.90 -6.70 -11.46
C THR A 155 27.08 -5.73 -11.53
N CYS A 156 28.11 -5.99 -10.70
CA CYS A 156 29.30 -5.16 -10.57
C CYS A 156 30.53 -5.99 -10.95
N PRO A 157 31.16 -5.79 -12.12
CA PRO A 157 32.38 -6.52 -12.50
C PRO A 157 33.54 -6.23 -11.52
N PRO A 158 34.64 -7.00 -11.51
CA PRO A 158 35.89 -6.59 -10.85
C PRO A 158 36.37 -5.20 -11.35
N VAL A 159 37.18 -4.49 -10.56
CA VAL A 159 37.72 -3.17 -10.98
C VAL A 159 38.59 -3.34 -12.23
N GLU A 160 39.37 -4.42 -12.25
CA GLU A 160 40.34 -4.77 -13.29
C GLU A 160 39.69 -5.30 -14.59
N GLU A 161 38.40 -5.65 -14.53
CA GLU A 161 37.59 -6.11 -15.68
C GLU A 161 36.53 -5.09 -16.10
N SER A 162 36.37 -3.98 -15.36
CA SER A 162 35.41 -2.94 -15.67
C SER A 162 35.81 -2.20 -16.94
N THR A 163 34.89 -2.11 -17.91
CA THR A 163 35.09 -1.31 -19.12
C THR A 163 34.74 0.17 -18.92
N LEU A 164 34.21 0.54 -17.76
CA LEU A 164 33.78 1.89 -17.42
C LEU A 164 34.92 2.67 -16.78
N SER A 165 35.06 3.92 -17.20
CA SER A 165 36.10 4.86 -16.77
C SER A 165 35.53 6.25 -16.53
N SER A 166 36.35 7.14 -15.98
CA SER A 166 36.07 8.57 -15.90
C SER A 166 35.72 9.21 -17.25
N GLY A 167 36.21 8.66 -18.38
CA GLY A 167 35.86 9.10 -19.73
C GLY A 167 34.42 8.78 -20.16
N ASP A 168 33.76 7.82 -19.53
CA ASP A 168 32.38 7.41 -19.82
C ASP A 168 31.36 8.19 -18.99
N VAL A 169 31.76 8.70 -17.82
CA VAL A 169 30.89 9.45 -16.89
C VAL A 169 31.11 10.96 -16.91
N LEU A 170 32.31 11.47 -17.21
CA LEU A 170 32.64 12.90 -17.10
C LEU A 170 32.41 13.66 -18.41
N THR A 171 31.52 14.65 -18.39
CA THR A 171 31.41 15.67 -19.43
C THR A 171 31.96 17.01 -18.93
N VAL A 172 32.82 17.66 -19.72
CA VAL A 172 33.32 19.02 -19.44
C VAL A 172 32.53 20.03 -20.27
N ILE A 173 32.03 21.07 -19.63
CA ILE A 173 31.17 22.11 -20.22
C ILE A 173 31.88 23.46 -20.05
N ASP A 174 32.42 23.97 -21.15
CA ASP A 174 32.99 25.31 -21.22
C ASP A 174 31.86 26.35 -21.33
N VAL A 175 31.65 27.12 -20.26
CA VAL A 175 30.62 28.14 -20.18
C VAL A 175 31.09 29.42 -20.85
N ASP A 176 30.34 29.91 -21.84
CA ASP A 176 30.57 31.20 -22.47
C ASP A 176 30.27 32.35 -21.49
N GLY A 177 31.31 33.12 -21.14
CA GLY A 177 31.25 34.21 -20.17
C GLY A 177 32.42 34.18 -19.19
N ASP A 178 32.64 35.29 -18.48
CA ASP A 178 33.70 35.47 -17.48
C ASP A 178 33.15 35.72 -16.06
N SER A 179 31.83 35.72 -15.90
CA SER A 179 31.15 36.06 -14.65
C SER A 179 30.56 34.86 -13.91
N ARG A 180 30.36 35.03 -12.60
CA ARG A 180 29.67 34.04 -11.78
C ARG A 180 28.24 33.77 -12.27
N ASP A 181 27.54 34.80 -12.73
CA ASP A 181 26.15 34.70 -13.20
C ASP A 181 26.04 33.82 -14.46
N ALA A 182 27.04 33.84 -15.33
CA ALA A 182 27.10 32.96 -16.51
C ALA A 182 27.25 31.48 -16.11
N LEU A 183 28.18 31.19 -15.18
CA LEU A 183 28.37 29.87 -14.60
C LEU A 183 27.06 29.38 -13.94
N ASP A 184 26.44 30.21 -13.10
CA ASP A 184 25.21 29.88 -12.39
C ASP A 184 24.02 29.64 -13.33
N SER A 185 23.85 30.46 -14.36
CA SER A 185 22.80 30.27 -15.36
C SER A 185 22.97 28.93 -16.09
N SER A 186 24.20 28.57 -16.44
CA SER A 186 24.50 27.33 -17.16
C SER A 186 24.21 26.09 -16.32
N TRP A 187 24.75 25.98 -15.10
CA TRP A 187 24.55 24.77 -14.30
C TRP A 187 23.11 24.66 -13.77
N LYS A 188 22.43 25.77 -13.40
CA LYS A 188 21.03 25.72 -12.92
C LYS A 188 20.06 25.26 -14.00
N SER A 189 20.29 25.67 -15.25
CA SER A 189 19.52 25.16 -16.40
C SER A 189 19.71 23.66 -16.57
N LYS A 190 20.96 23.17 -16.57
CA LYS A 190 21.26 21.74 -16.76
C LYS A 190 20.84 20.89 -15.56
N PHE A 191 20.93 21.40 -14.34
CA PHE A 191 20.43 20.77 -13.11
C PHE A 191 18.95 20.42 -13.26
N THR A 192 18.14 21.41 -13.67
CA THR A 192 16.70 21.23 -13.87
C THR A 192 16.43 20.20 -14.97
N THR A 193 17.14 20.26 -16.10
CA THR A 193 17.05 19.26 -17.17
C THR A 193 17.42 17.84 -16.70
N ASN A 194 18.48 17.69 -15.90
CA ASN A 194 18.98 16.40 -15.43
C ASN A 194 18.07 15.69 -14.41
N LEU A 195 17.11 16.39 -13.78
CA LEU A 195 16.11 15.76 -12.90
C LEU A 195 15.23 14.76 -13.68
N ASP A 196 14.76 15.13 -14.87
CA ASP A 196 13.76 14.32 -15.60
C ASP A 196 14.33 13.58 -16.83
N SER A 197 15.49 14.00 -17.36
CA SER A 197 16.14 13.40 -18.54
C SER A 197 16.85 12.06 -18.28
N GLY A 198 16.43 11.30 -17.26
CA GLY A 198 17.05 10.02 -16.89
C GLY A 198 17.20 9.05 -18.07
N ALA A 199 16.20 9.00 -18.96
CA ALA A 199 16.18 8.15 -20.15
C ALA A 199 17.24 8.53 -21.21
N ASP A 200 17.71 9.79 -21.24
CA ASP A 200 18.64 10.27 -22.27
C ASP A 200 20.10 9.81 -22.01
N TRP A 201 20.45 9.56 -20.75
CA TRP A 201 21.83 9.31 -20.33
C TRP A 201 22.04 8.01 -19.54
N CYS A 202 20.99 7.41 -18.97
CA CYS A 202 21.08 6.22 -18.13
C CYS A 202 20.41 5.01 -18.80
N ASN A 203 21.19 4.17 -19.47
CA ASN A 203 20.73 2.85 -19.88
C ASN A 203 21.05 1.85 -18.76
N VAL A 204 20.02 1.42 -18.02
CA VAL A 204 20.22 0.59 -16.83
C VAL A 204 20.84 -0.79 -17.12
N GLU A 205 20.59 -1.36 -18.30
CA GLU A 205 21.14 -2.66 -18.72
C GLU A 205 22.64 -2.61 -19.04
N LYS A 206 23.19 -1.41 -19.26
CA LYS A 206 24.60 -1.20 -19.67
C LYS A 206 25.44 -0.48 -18.62
N GLY A 207 24.80 0.32 -17.76
CA GLY A 207 25.48 1.31 -16.95
C GLY A 207 26.17 2.39 -17.79
N PRO A 208 26.91 3.31 -17.14
CA PRO A 208 26.90 3.55 -15.69
C PRO A 208 25.55 4.13 -15.23
N LEU A 209 25.15 3.87 -13.98
CA LEU A 209 23.88 4.38 -13.43
C LEU A 209 23.99 5.84 -12.91
N TRP A 210 25.03 6.56 -13.32
CA TRP A 210 25.32 7.94 -12.94
C TRP A 210 26.20 8.64 -14.00
N LYS A 211 26.31 9.97 -13.88
CA LYS A 211 27.24 10.81 -14.65
C LYS A 211 27.75 11.99 -13.82
N ALA A 212 28.85 12.60 -14.27
CA ALA A 212 29.43 13.83 -13.74
C ALA A 212 29.56 14.91 -14.84
N GLU A 213 29.23 16.15 -14.52
CA GLU A 213 29.31 17.30 -15.42
C GLU A 213 30.10 18.44 -14.74
N LEU A 214 31.25 18.83 -15.32
CA LEU A 214 32.10 19.94 -14.85
C LEU A 214 31.81 21.19 -15.67
N PHE A 215 31.21 22.21 -15.06
CA PHE A 215 31.01 23.52 -15.66
C PHE A 215 32.12 24.46 -15.22
N ARG A 216 32.88 25.00 -16.18
CA ARG A 216 33.93 25.99 -15.92
C ARG A 216 33.79 27.17 -16.85
N LEU A 217 34.25 28.34 -16.41
CA LEU A 217 34.36 29.51 -17.29
C LEU A 217 35.39 29.22 -18.38
N LYS A 218 35.01 29.42 -19.65
CA LYS A 218 35.81 29.10 -20.83
C LYS A 218 37.17 29.81 -20.88
N ASP A 219 37.17 31.08 -20.48
CA ASP A 219 38.37 31.92 -20.34
C ASP A 219 38.88 31.98 -18.88
N GLY A 220 38.36 31.12 -18.02
CA GLY A 220 38.73 31.01 -16.61
C GLY A 220 40.10 30.37 -16.39
N ASN A 221 40.76 30.74 -15.29
CA ASN A 221 42.00 30.12 -14.84
C ASN A 221 41.74 29.04 -13.76
N SER A 222 42.80 28.40 -13.25
CA SER A 222 42.73 27.37 -12.20
C SER A 222 42.16 27.83 -10.85
N ASP A 223 42.02 29.14 -10.67
CA ASP A 223 41.53 29.79 -9.45
C ASP A 223 40.14 30.42 -9.68
N SER A 224 39.57 30.23 -10.87
CA SER A 224 38.19 30.63 -11.20
C SER A 224 37.21 29.58 -10.69
N PRO A 225 36.01 29.97 -10.23
CA PRO A 225 35.04 29.03 -9.69
C PRO A 225 34.49 28.10 -10.78
N CYS A 226 34.08 26.90 -10.37
CA CYS A 226 33.40 25.94 -11.23
C CYS A 226 32.20 25.31 -10.50
N ALA A 227 31.34 24.62 -11.25
CA ALA A 227 30.32 23.75 -10.68
C ALA A 227 30.62 22.30 -11.06
N LEU A 228 30.69 21.42 -10.07
CA LEU A 228 30.80 19.97 -10.25
C LEU A 228 29.44 19.37 -9.93
N MET A 229 28.76 18.87 -10.96
CA MET A 229 27.42 18.30 -10.84
C MET A 229 27.45 16.80 -11.04
N PHE A 230 26.77 16.07 -10.16
CA PHE A 230 26.52 14.65 -10.27
C PHE A 230 25.04 14.41 -10.56
N THR A 231 24.73 13.43 -11.38
CA THR A 231 23.37 12.96 -11.63
C THR A 231 23.35 11.45 -11.53
N PHE A 232 22.44 10.90 -10.74
CA PHE A 232 22.34 9.46 -10.47
C PHE A 232 20.93 8.97 -10.78
N ASN A 233 20.80 7.70 -11.18
CA ASN A 233 19.59 6.94 -10.90
C ASN A 233 19.49 6.81 -9.38
N HIS A 234 18.34 7.14 -8.80
CA HIS A 234 18.17 7.20 -7.35
C HIS A 234 18.26 5.82 -6.67
N ALA A 235 18.26 4.71 -7.42
CA ALA A 235 18.50 3.37 -6.88
C ALA A 235 19.90 3.19 -6.27
N ILE A 236 20.94 3.86 -6.78
CA ILE A 236 22.33 3.63 -6.33
C ILE A 236 22.87 4.66 -5.32
N SER A 237 22.14 5.74 -5.06
CA SER A 237 22.66 6.86 -4.28
C SER A 237 21.53 7.70 -3.67
N ASP A 238 21.77 8.29 -2.50
CA ASP A 238 20.96 9.30 -1.84
C ASP A 238 21.78 10.57 -1.56
N GLN A 239 21.17 11.61 -0.97
CA GLN A 239 21.88 12.87 -0.68
C GLN A 239 23.13 12.68 0.20
N SER A 240 23.12 11.76 1.16
CA SER A 240 24.29 11.51 2.02
C SER A 240 25.40 10.82 1.24
N ALA A 241 25.05 9.87 0.36
CA ALA A 241 25.99 9.24 -0.55
C ALA A 241 26.61 10.24 -1.53
N ALA A 242 25.79 11.13 -2.12
CA ALA A 242 26.26 12.17 -3.04
C ALA A 242 27.17 13.20 -2.34
N ASN A 243 26.87 13.59 -1.10
CA ASN A 243 27.73 14.46 -0.29
C ASN A 243 29.09 13.82 0.00
N MET A 244 29.09 12.54 0.40
CA MET A 244 30.30 11.76 0.70
C MET A 244 31.18 11.57 -0.54
N LEU A 245 30.57 11.26 -1.70
CA LEU A 245 31.29 11.15 -2.98
C LEU A 245 31.90 12.49 -3.42
N THR A 246 31.17 13.59 -3.22
CA THR A 246 31.66 14.95 -3.53
C THR A 246 32.92 15.26 -2.74
N GLU A 247 32.94 14.95 -1.44
CA GLU A 247 34.08 15.18 -0.56
C GLU A 247 35.29 14.33 -0.96
N GLN A 248 35.09 13.04 -1.23
CA GLN A 248 36.15 12.15 -1.68
C GLN A 248 36.82 12.67 -2.95
N ILE A 249 36.03 12.97 -3.99
CA ILE A 249 36.56 13.41 -5.29
C ILE A 249 37.34 14.73 -5.13
N VAL A 250 36.82 15.69 -4.35
CA VAL A 250 37.50 16.97 -4.11
C VAL A 250 38.79 16.80 -3.29
N SER A 251 38.80 15.89 -2.31
CA SER A 251 40.02 15.52 -1.58
C SER A 251 41.05 14.84 -2.48
N ASP A 252 40.62 13.93 -3.35
CA ASP A 252 41.50 13.12 -4.21
C ASP A 252 42.15 13.96 -5.30
N ILE A 253 41.43 14.92 -5.89
CA ILE A 253 41.99 15.96 -6.78
C ILE A 253 43.19 16.65 -6.12
N VAL A 254 43.10 17.01 -4.84
CA VAL A 254 44.14 17.75 -4.13
C VAL A 254 45.41 16.92 -3.91
N ASP A 255 45.28 15.62 -3.69
CA ASP A 255 46.45 14.73 -3.60
C ASP A 255 47.07 14.48 -4.99
N VAL A 256 46.23 14.33 -6.02
CA VAL A 256 46.68 14.13 -7.41
C VAL A 256 47.41 15.38 -7.93
N GLU A 257 46.87 16.59 -7.75
CA GLU A 257 47.53 17.84 -8.16
C GLU A 257 48.87 18.08 -7.43
N LYS A 258 49.02 17.56 -6.21
CA LYS A 258 50.27 17.70 -5.43
C LYS A 258 51.31 16.62 -5.73
N SER A 259 50.89 15.41 -6.10
CA SER A 259 51.77 14.23 -6.09
C SER A 259 51.65 13.29 -7.30
N GLY A 260 50.75 13.58 -8.25
CA GLY A 260 50.45 12.78 -9.42
C GLY A 260 49.61 11.53 -9.15
N LYS A 261 49.09 11.35 -7.94
CA LYS A 261 48.25 10.23 -7.52
C LYS A 261 47.48 10.54 -6.22
N VAL A 262 46.48 9.74 -5.90
CA VAL A 262 45.84 9.74 -4.58
C VAL A 262 46.85 9.25 -3.52
N LYS A 263 46.87 9.88 -2.33
CA LYS A 263 47.87 9.59 -1.29
C LYS A 263 47.47 8.42 -0.39
N LYS A 264 46.17 8.34 -0.06
CA LYS A 264 45.52 7.21 0.59
C LYS A 264 44.23 6.90 -0.15
N ASN A 265 44.16 5.73 -0.74
CA ASN A 265 42.98 5.26 -1.44
C ASN A 265 41.80 5.14 -0.48
N ALA A 266 40.57 5.28 -1.00
CA ALA A 266 39.39 4.90 -0.25
C ALA A 266 39.35 3.37 -0.14
N VAL A 267 38.93 2.83 1.00
CA VAL A 267 38.82 1.38 1.18
C VAL A 267 37.80 0.85 0.16
N ARG A 268 38.22 -0.12 -0.67
CA ARG A 268 37.31 -0.78 -1.62
C ARG A 268 36.21 -1.50 -0.86
N ASN A 269 34.96 -1.29 -1.25
CA ASN A 269 33.80 -1.90 -0.61
C ASN A 269 33.22 -3.05 -1.44
N GLU A 270 32.42 -3.89 -0.78
CA GLU A 270 31.48 -4.81 -1.44
C GLU A 270 30.20 -4.06 -1.84
N ILE A 271 29.32 -4.69 -2.64
CA ILE A 271 27.99 -4.15 -2.91
C ILE A 271 27.26 -3.94 -1.57
N PRO A 272 26.78 -2.72 -1.26
CA PRO A 272 26.05 -2.47 -0.03
C PRO A 272 24.74 -3.27 -0.03
N VAL A 273 24.32 -3.72 1.14
CA VAL A 273 23.02 -4.37 1.36
C VAL A 273 21.85 -3.47 0.92
N SER A 274 20.69 -4.05 0.66
CA SER A 274 19.46 -3.28 0.41
C SER A 274 19.05 -2.45 1.64
N MET A 275 18.19 -1.44 1.46
CA MET A 275 17.60 -0.69 2.56
C MET A 275 16.78 -1.61 3.47
N GLU A 276 16.09 -2.58 2.87
CA GLU A 276 15.27 -3.58 3.52
C GLU A 276 16.11 -4.45 4.47
N GLU A 277 17.22 -5.02 4.00
CA GLU A 277 18.18 -5.74 4.83
C GLU A 277 18.87 -4.86 5.88
N SER A 278 19.23 -3.62 5.51
CA SER A 278 19.88 -2.67 6.43
C SER A 278 19.02 -2.36 7.65
N VAL A 279 17.69 -2.27 7.46
CA VAL A 279 16.75 -1.92 8.54
C VAL A 279 16.15 -3.17 9.21
N LEU A 280 15.75 -4.19 8.46
CA LEU A 280 15.09 -5.38 9.02
C LEU A 280 16.10 -6.43 9.51
N GLY A 281 17.29 -6.47 8.89
CA GLY A 281 18.35 -7.48 9.06
C GLY A 281 18.51 -8.35 7.81
N LEU A 282 19.68 -8.99 7.67
CA LEU A 282 19.94 -9.95 6.58
C LEU A 282 18.92 -11.09 6.61
N GLY A 283 18.43 -11.50 5.43
CA GLY A 283 17.46 -12.59 5.30
C GLY A 283 16.08 -12.27 5.90
N LYS A 284 15.69 -10.98 5.91
CA LYS A 284 14.42 -10.49 6.47
C LYS A 284 13.65 -9.54 5.54
N THR A 285 13.94 -9.63 4.25
CA THR A 285 13.05 -9.14 3.17
C THR A 285 11.76 -9.98 3.14
N PHE A 286 10.70 -9.48 2.51
CA PHE A 286 9.40 -10.16 2.48
C PHE A 286 9.46 -11.54 1.79
N SER A 287 10.38 -11.75 0.85
CA SER A 287 10.67 -13.06 0.24
C SER A 287 11.08 -14.13 1.25
N ASP A 288 11.74 -13.72 2.33
CA ASP A 288 12.42 -14.58 3.30
C ASP A 288 11.66 -14.66 4.64
N VAL A 289 10.80 -13.67 4.88
CA VAL A 289 10.07 -13.44 6.12
C VAL A 289 8.93 -14.45 6.33
N LYS A 290 8.82 -14.91 7.58
CA LYS A 290 7.69 -15.74 8.03
C LYS A 290 6.63 -14.85 8.67
N ALA A 291 5.39 -15.35 8.76
CA ALA A 291 4.31 -14.54 9.34
C ALA A 291 4.48 -14.26 10.85
N GLU A 292 5.32 -15.02 11.55
CA GLU A 292 5.72 -14.72 12.93
C GLU A 292 6.46 -13.36 13.07
N ASP A 293 7.04 -12.83 11.98
CA ASP A 293 7.63 -11.49 11.96
C ASP A 293 6.57 -10.36 11.79
N PHE A 294 5.35 -10.67 11.34
CA PHE A 294 4.22 -9.73 11.23
C PHE A 294 3.55 -9.54 12.59
N SER A 295 4.01 -8.53 13.30
CA SER A 295 3.57 -8.22 14.67
C SER A 295 2.25 -7.44 14.72
N SER A 296 1.63 -7.40 15.91
CA SER A 296 0.50 -6.48 16.17
C SER A 296 0.85 -5.00 15.90
N ASP A 297 2.14 -4.63 15.96
CA ASP A 297 2.59 -3.27 15.69
C ASP A 297 2.64 -2.96 14.18
N THR A 298 2.85 -3.99 13.34
CA THR A 298 2.69 -3.88 11.88
C THR A 298 1.23 -3.56 11.52
N VAL A 299 0.28 -4.24 12.17
CA VAL A 299 -1.16 -3.98 12.00
C VAL A 299 -1.56 -2.60 12.51
N LYS A 300 -1.05 -2.18 13.69
CA LYS A 300 -1.26 -0.81 14.21
C LYS A 300 -0.68 0.26 13.28
N TYR A 301 0.50 0.03 12.71
CA TYR A 301 1.13 0.95 11.75
C TYR A 301 0.24 1.12 10.50
N VAL A 302 -0.19 0.01 9.91
CA VAL A 302 -1.13 -0.02 8.78
C VAL A 302 -2.43 0.72 9.10
N ALA A 303 -3.07 0.41 10.24
CA ALA A 303 -4.31 1.07 10.65
C ALA A 303 -4.12 2.57 10.91
N GLY A 304 -2.97 2.96 11.47
CA GLY A 304 -2.58 4.36 11.66
C GLY A 304 -2.45 5.11 10.33
N LYS A 305 -1.81 4.50 9.33
CA LYS A 305 -1.68 5.08 7.98
C LYS A 305 -3.01 5.20 7.24
N ALA A 306 -3.86 4.18 7.30
CA ALA A 306 -5.24 4.30 6.82
C ALA A 306 -6.00 5.44 7.52
N ALA A 307 -5.80 5.61 8.84
CA ALA A 307 -6.45 6.67 9.61
C ALA A 307 -5.95 8.09 9.28
N GLU A 308 -4.74 8.25 8.75
CA GLU A 308 -4.26 9.53 8.21
C GLU A 308 -5.05 9.95 6.96
N GLY A 309 -5.48 9.00 6.12
CA GLY A 309 -6.31 9.25 4.94
C GLY A 309 -7.65 9.92 5.28
N PHE A 310 -8.29 9.52 6.39
CA PHE A 310 -9.55 10.14 6.85
C PHE A 310 -9.42 11.60 7.30
N LYS A 311 -8.18 12.13 7.42
CA LYS A 311 -7.97 13.56 7.68
C LYS A 311 -8.06 14.41 6.41
N SER A 312 -8.20 13.80 5.23
CA SER A 312 -8.35 14.47 3.92
C SER A 312 -7.35 15.60 3.70
N PRO A 313 -6.03 15.30 3.63
CA PRO A 313 -5.03 16.31 3.36
C PRO A 313 -5.20 16.89 1.95
N VAL A 314 -4.85 18.17 1.78
CA VAL A 314 -4.87 18.82 0.46
C VAL A 314 -3.62 18.46 -0.33
N ILE A 315 -3.74 17.85 -1.51
CA ILE A 315 -2.60 17.32 -2.30
C ILE A 315 -2.39 18.02 -3.64
N LEU A 316 -3.36 18.83 -4.08
CA LEU A 316 -3.31 19.70 -5.26
C LEU A 316 -3.81 21.10 -4.89
N PRO A 317 -3.41 22.16 -5.61
CA PRO A 317 -4.03 23.48 -5.48
C PRO A 317 -5.51 23.43 -5.90
N ASP A 318 -6.31 24.36 -5.40
CA ASP A 318 -7.71 24.48 -5.84
C ASP A 318 -7.78 24.84 -7.35
N ASP A 319 -8.51 24.02 -8.12
CA ASP A 319 -8.79 24.31 -9.53
C ASP A 319 -9.69 25.56 -9.63
N PRO A 320 -9.24 26.63 -10.31
CA PRO A 320 -9.95 27.89 -10.39
C PRO A 320 -11.29 27.80 -11.15
N ASP A 321 -11.49 26.80 -11.99
CA ASP A 321 -12.64 26.65 -12.90
C ASP A 321 -13.51 25.41 -12.57
N SER A 322 -13.07 24.55 -11.64
CA SER A 322 -13.88 23.44 -11.12
C SER A 322 -15.18 23.93 -10.47
N LYS A 323 -16.32 23.45 -10.99
CA LYS A 323 -17.65 23.74 -10.42
C LYS A 323 -18.11 22.67 -9.42
N ASP A 324 -17.50 21.49 -9.49
CA ASP A 324 -17.79 20.36 -8.64
C ASP A 324 -16.61 20.16 -7.67
N LYS A 325 -16.84 20.41 -6.37
CA LYS A 325 -15.87 20.15 -5.29
C LYS A 325 -15.70 18.65 -4.99
N ASP A 326 -15.83 17.79 -5.99
CA ASP A 326 -15.59 16.35 -5.86
C ASP A 326 -14.13 16.06 -6.13
N ASP A 327 -13.30 16.29 -5.10
CA ASP A 327 -11.96 15.72 -5.05
C ASP A 327 -12.08 14.18 -5.05
N GLY A 328 -11.60 13.53 -6.11
CA GLY A 328 -11.67 12.07 -6.28
C GLY A 328 -10.85 11.24 -5.28
N SER A 329 -10.42 11.85 -4.16
CA SER A 329 -9.88 11.20 -2.97
C SER A 329 -10.86 10.25 -2.26
N GLY A 330 -12.12 10.20 -2.71
CA GLY A 330 -13.14 9.30 -2.20
C GLY A 330 -13.08 7.86 -2.73
N LEU A 331 -13.96 7.02 -2.17
CA LEU A 331 -14.14 5.60 -2.51
C LEU A 331 -14.27 5.30 -4.04
N LEU A 332 -14.76 6.26 -4.83
CA LEU A 332 -14.88 6.14 -6.29
C LEU A 332 -13.52 6.22 -7.01
N GLY A 333 -12.58 7.03 -6.52
CA GLY A 333 -11.22 7.07 -7.06
C GLY A 333 -10.47 5.77 -6.78
N ALA A 334 -10.65 5.22 -5.57
CA ALA A 334 -10.20 3.87 -5.22
C ALA A 334 -10.74 2.81 -6.20
N LEU A 335 -12.05 2.82 -6.46
CA LEU A 335 -12.70 1.90 -7.42
C LEU A 335 -12.25 2.11 -8.87
N THR A 336 -11.82 3.32 -9.24
CA THR A 336 -11.26 3.61 -10.57
C THR A 336 -9.86 3.01 -10.71
N ILE A 337 -8.98 3.18 -9.70
CA ILE A 337 -7.69 2.48 -9.62
C ILE A 337 -7.89 0.96 -9.69
N ILE A 338 -8.85 0.43 -8.93
CA ILE A 338 -9.22 -0.99 -8.96
C ILE A 338 -9.49 -1.44 -10.39
N SER A 339 -10.26 -0.69 -11.18
CA SER A 339 -10.55 -1.04 -12.58
C SER A 339 -9.37 -0.95 -13.56
N GLY A 340 -8.15 -0.67 -13.09
CA GLY A 340 -6.97 -0.44 -13.93
C GLY A 340 -6.94 0.93 -14.61
N ASN A 341 -7.78 1.87 -14.18
CA ASN A 341 -7.93 3.20 -14.75
C ASN A 341 -7.41 4.28 -13.78
N ALA A 342 -6.96 5.41 -14.33
CA ALA A 342 -6.52 6.54 -13.52
C ALA A 342 -7.73 7.27 -12.88
N PRO A 343 -7.75 7.53 -11.56
CA PRO A 343 -8.84 8.27 -10.91
C PRO A 343 -9.01 9.68 -11.51
N GLY A 344 -10.27 10.05 -11.78
CA GLY A 344 -10.65 11.29 -12.46
C GLY A 344 -10.46 11.25 -13.98
N GLY A 345 -10.03 10.10 -14.52
CA GLY A 345 -9.56 9.96 -15.90
C GLY A 345 -8.08 10.32 -16.05
N GLU A 346 -7.58 10.18 -17.28
CA GLU A 346 -6.16 10.41 -17.57
C GLU A 346 -5.82 11.91 -17.75
N ASP A 347 -4.83 12.37 -17.01
CA ASP A 347 -4.15 13.66 -17.19
C ASP A 347 -3.12 13.54 -18.33
N GLU A 348 -3.45 14.17 -19.47
CA GLU A 348 -2.61 14.21 -20.67
C GLU A 348 -1.48 15.26 -20.58
N ILE A 349 -1.41 16.02 -19.48
CA ILE A 349 -0.40 17.06 -19.30
C ILE A 349 0.97 16.43 -19.05
N ASP A 350 1.92 16.68 -19.95
CA ASP A 350 3.31 16.36 -19.69
C ASP A 350 3.90 17.31 -18.64
N ARG A 351 4.63 16.75 -17.68
CA ARG A 351 5.08 17.45 -16.47
C ARG A 351 6.59 17.38 -16.37
N LYS A 352 7.20 18.48 -15.93
CA LYS A 352 8.64 18.59 -15.67
C LYS A 352 8.87 19.13 -14.26
N SER A 353 9.94 18.71 -13.62
CA SER A 353 10.48 19.33 -12.42
C SER A 353 10.99 20.74 -12.76
N THR A 354 10.74 21.70 -11.88
CA THR A 354 11.44 23.01 -11.88
C THR A 354 12.41 23.05 -10.70
N ALA A 355 13.30 24.04 -10.64
CA ALA A 355 14.21 24.22 -9.50
C ALA A 355 14.44 25.71 -9.18
N GLN A 356 14.29 26.09 -7.91
CA GLN A 356 14.63 27.40 -7.38
C GLN A 356 15.65 27.22 -6.26
N PHE A 357 16.71 28.01 -6.29
CA PHE A 357 17.85 27.91 -5.38
C PHE A 357 17.87 29.11 -4.45
N ARG A 358 17.99 28.88 -3.15
CA ARG A 358 18.12 29.92 -2.12
C ARG A 358 19.06 29.48 -1.01
N SER A 359 19.61 30.43 -0.29
CA SER A 359 20.39 30.20 0.92
C SER A 359 19.87 31.06 2.07
N LEU A 360 19.87 30.50 3.29
CA LEU A 360 19.72 31.28 4.51
C LEU A 360 21.12 31.67 4.99
N SER A 361 21.34 32.97 5.15
CA SER A 361 22.65 33.52 5.52
C SER A 361 23.22 32.90 6.80
N LYS A 362 24.54 32.98 6.99
CA LYS A 362 25.22 32.44 8.18
C LYS A 362 24.64 32.96 9.50
N ASP A 363 24.29 34.24 9.54
CA ASP A 363 23.71 34.89 10.73
C ASP A 363 22.28 34.40 10.98
N ALA A 364 21.45 34.30 9.93
CA ALA A 364 20.08 33.80 10.03
C ALA A 364 20.02 32.29 10.36
N THR A 365 20.91 31.49 9.77
CA THR A 365 21.08 30.06 10.10
C THR A 365 21.53 29.87 11.55
N SER A 366 22.48 30.68 12.02
CA SER A 366 22.93 30.68 13.42
C SER A 366 21.83 31.10 14.40
N ALA A 367 21.05 32.12 14.05
CA ALA A 367 19.89 32.56 14.83
C ALA A 367 18.77 31.50 14.85
N LEU A 368 18.49 30.86 13.72
CA LEU A 368 17.52 29.77 13.62
C LEU A 368 17.94 28.59 14.49
N LEU A 369 19.21 28.15 14.42
CA LEU A 369 19.78 27.11 15.27
C LEU A 369 19.67 27.43 16.77
N LYS A 370 19.83 28.71 17.14
CA LYS A 370 19.61 29.17 18.52
C LYS A 370 18.13 29.05 18.92
N LYS A 371 17.21 29.47 18.06
CA LYS A 371 15.75 29.37 18.29
C LYS A 371 15.25 27.93 18.36
N CYS A 372 15.80 27.03 17.54
CA CYS A 372 15.58 25.60 17.64
C CYS A 372 15.96 25.07 19.03
N LYS A 373 17.16 25.41 19.52
CA LYS A 373 17.63 25.02 20.87
C LYS A 373 16.76 25.60 21.99
N GLU A 374 16.37 26.87 21.89
CA GLU A 374 15.48 27.53 22.86
C GLU A 374 14.12 26.82 22.98
N ASN A 375 13.60 26.24 21.88
CA ASN A 375 12.34 25.50 21.85
C ASN A 375 12.49 23.97 22.01
N GLY A 376 13.72 23.44 22.12
CA GLY A 376 13.98 22.00 22.20
C GLY A 376 13.67 21.23 20.89
N LEU A 377 13.82 21.88 19.73
CA LEU A 377 13.50 21.35 18.40
C LEU A 377 14.76 21.11 17.56
N SER A 378 14.65 20.26 16.53
CA SER A 378 15.64 20.18 15.44
C SER A 378 15.29 21.15 14.31
N VAL A 379 16.27 21.47 13.46
CA VAL A 379 16.02 22.24 12.22
C VAL A 379 15.03 21.50 11.33
N SER A 380 15.11 20.17 11.22
CA SER A 380 14.14 19.39 10.42
C SER A 380 12.69 19.55 10.90
N ASN A 381 12.43 19.64 12.21
CA ASN A 381 11.07 19.91 12.70
C ASN A 381 10.54 21.29 12.27
N VAL A 382 11.44 22.29 12.30
CA VAL A 382 11.16 23.67 11.94
C VAL A 382 10.94 23.81 10.42
N LEU A 383 11.75 23.13 9.60
CA LEU A 383 11.56 23.09 8.15
C LEU A 383 10.28 22.36 7.76
N SER A 384 9.93 21.23 8.41
CA SER A 384 8.65 20.54 8.18
C SER A 384 7.44 21.44 8.47
N ALA A 385 7.46 22.19 9.57
CA ALA A 385 6.40 23.16 9.89
C ALA A 385 6.39 24.34 8.91
N ALA A 386 7.55 24.87 8.54
CA ALA A 386 7.68 25.95 7.58
C ALA A 386 7.16 25.56 6.19
N MET A 387 7.35 24.30 5.75
CA MET A 387 6.80 23.81 4.49
C MET A 387 5.26 23.82 4.52
N ALA A 388 4.62 23.19 5.51
CA ALA A 388 3.15 23.20 5.64
C ALA A 388 2.58 24.64 5.71
N ILE A 389 3.22 25.51 6.50
CA ILE A 389 2.81 26.89 6.71
C ILE A 389 2.97 27.71 5.43
N THR A 390 4.05 27.52 4.66
CA THR A 390 4.24 28.22 3.38
C THR A 390 3.28 27.68 2.31
N SER A 391 3.04 26.36 2.24
CA SER A 391 2.03 25.78 1.35
C SER A 391 0.61 26.30 1.62
N SER A 392 0.29 26.72 2.85
CA SER A 392 -0.99 27.37 3.14
C SER A 392 -1.20 28.70 2.40
N ASP A 393 -0.13 29.35 1.93
CA ASP A 393 -0.21 30.64 1.23
C ASP A 393 -0.54 30.53 -0.26
N PHE A 394 -0.38 29.34 -0.85
CA PHE A 394 -0.48 29.13 -2.30
C PHE A 394 -1.52 28.07 -2.70
N ILE A 395 -1.99 27.23 -1.77
CA ILE A 395 -2.93 26.14 -2.09
C ILE A 395 -4.32 26.62 -2.54
N ASP A 396 -4.73 27.82 -2.10
CA ASP A 396 -6.03 28.44 -2.42
C ASP A 396 -6.09 29.02 -3.84
N ASN A 397 -4.97 28.94 -4.58
CA ASN A 397 -4.77 29.52 -5.91
C ASN A 397 -5.23 30.99 -6.00
N GLY A 398 -5.03 31.74 -4.91
CA GLY A 398 -5.41 33.15 -4.80
C GLY A 398 -6.90 33.43 -4.51
N LYS A 399 -7.79 32.42 -4.44
CA LYS A 399 -9.25 32.62 -4.46
C LYS A 399 -9.99 32.45 -3.11
N LEU A 400 -9.58 31.54 -2.23
CA LEU A 400 -10.34 31.20 -1.02
C LEU A 400 -9.64 31.69 0.26
N VAL A 401 -10.30 32.58 1.00
CA VAL A 401 -9.80 33.10 2.28
C VAL A 401 -10.59 32.48 3.44
N GLY A 402 -9.91 31.73 4.30
CA GLY A 402 -10.43 31.31 5.60
C GLY A 402 -10.93 29.87 5.72
N GLU A 403 -10.77 29.01 4.69
CA GLU A 403 -10.88 27.57 4.92
C GLU A 403 -9.73 27.07 5.81
N LYS A 404 -9.88 25.85 6.35
CA LYS A 404 -8.95 25.25 7.32
C LYS A 404 -8.61 23.83 6.91
N ARG A 405 -7.39 23.61 6.44
CA ARG A 405 -6.95 22.39 5.74
C ARG A 405 -5.88 21.63 6.50
N ASN A 406 -5.81 20.33 6.28
CA ASN A 406 -4.71 19.50 6.78
C ASN A 406 -3.66 19.36 5.67
N TYR A 407 -2.38 19.43 6.05
CA TYR A 407 -1.25 19.33 5.14
C TYR A 407 -0.46 18.08 5.48
N LYS A 408 -0.34 17.17 4.53
CA LYS A 408 0.50 15.96 4.64
C LYS A 408 1.90 16.33 4.14
N VAL A 409 2.85 16.41 5.06
CA VAL A 409 4.26 16.73 4.77
C VAL A 409 5.09 15.46 4.80
N LEU A 410 5.73 15.12 3.69
CA LEU A 410 6.74 14.06 3.63
C LEU A 410 8.06 14.55 4.23
N GLN A 411 8.61 13.84 5.21
CA GLN A 411 9.89 14.16 5.85
C GLN A 411 10.93 13.09 5.51
N SER A 412 11.94 13.42 4.70
CA SER A 412 12.91 12.43 4.19
C SER A 412 14.10 12.11 5.11
N LEU A 413 14.69 10.92 4.92
CA LEU A 413 15.67 10.30 5.82
C LEU A 413 16.92 9.73 5.18
N ASP A 414 17.94 9.65 6.04
CA ASP A 414 19.00 8.64 6.06
C ASP A 414 18.58 7.41 6.91
N MET A 415 18.39 6.26 6.27
CA MET A 415 17.87 5.03 6.90
C MET A 415 18.88 4.18 7.67
N ARG A 416 20.16 4.50 7.52
CA ARG A 416 21.32 3.80 8.12
C ARG A 416 21.35 3.78 9.65
N ARG A 417 20.38 4.42 10.30
CA ARG A 417 20.33 4.69 11.74
C ARG A 417 19.23 3.92 12.48
N PHE A 418 18.45 3.10 11.77
CA PHE A 418 17.29 2.39 12.31
C PHE A 418 17.46 0.88 12.17
N GLY A 419 16.71 0.15 13.00
CA GLY A 419 16.65 -1.31 12.90
C GLY A 419 18.00 -1.98 13.12
N ALA A 420 18.40 -2.84 12.18
CA ALA A 420 19.70 -3.52 12.23
C ALA A 420 20.89 -2.59 11.94
N SER A 421 20.68 -1.50 11.19
CA SER A 421 21.68 -0.48 10.83
C SER A 421 22.95 -1.07 10.21
N LEU A 422 22.78 -1.96 9.22
CA LEU A 422 23.91 -2.69 8.62
C LEU A 422 24.73 -1.86 7.62
N ASP A 423 24.10 -0.94 6.90
CA ASP A 423 24.82 0.02 6.06
C ASP A 423 25.34 1.20 6.88
N SER A 424 26.65 1.46 6.81
CA SER A 424 27.30 2.55 7.53
C SER A 424 27.52 3.82 6.71
N CYS A 425 27.09 3.88 5.43
CA CYS A 425 27.53 4.86 4.43
C CYS A 425 29.04 4.80 4.13
N GLU A 426 29.66 3.61 4.15
CA GLU A 426 31.04 3.44 3.66
C GLU A 426 31.13 3.35 2.13
N SER A 427 30.01 3.05 1.46
CA SER A 427 29.85 3.10 0.01
C SER A 427 28.64 3.94 -0.41
N VAL A 428 28.55 4.27 -1.70
CA VAL A 428 27.31 4.86 -2.25
C VAL A 428 26.20 3.81 -2.23
N ALA A 429 25.02 4.19 -1.74
CA ALA A 429 23.83 3.37 -1.65
C ALA A 429 22.59 4.27 -1.58
N CYS A 430 21.42 3.77 -1.97
CA CYS A 430 20.15 4.43 -1.65
C CYS A 430 19.59 3.91 -0.33
N MET A 431 19.70 4.72 0.72
CA MET A 431 19.08 4.46 2.02
C MET A 431 18.10 5.59 2.35
N ALA A 432 17.37 6.07 1.34
CA ALA A 432 16.49 7.22 1.43
C ALA A 432 15.09 6.85 1.93
N GLY A 433 14.62 7.52 2.99
CA GLY A 433 13.26 7.39 3.53
C GLY A 433 12.40 8.66 3.49
N SER A 434 11.20 8.62 4.08
CA SER A 434 10.03 9.52 3.93
C SER A 434 8.85 9.35 4.97
N HIS A 435 8.89 9.92 6.18
CA HIS A 435 7.77 9.86 7.14
C HIS A 435 6.71 10.94 6.90
N ASP A 436 5.44 10.55 6.99
CA ASP A 436 4.34 11.50 6.91
C ASP A 436 4.07 12.22 8.23
N LEU A 437 4.18 13.53 8.18
CA LEU A 437 3.68 14.44 9.20
C LEU A 437 2.33 14.98 8.74
N MET A 438 1.30 14.88 9.57
CA MET A 438 0.00 15.48 9.31
C MET A 438 -0.16 16.75 10.13
N ILE A 439 0.04 17.90 9.47
CA ILE A 439 0.08 19.22 10.09
C ILE A 439 -1.22 19.97 9.82
N GLY A 440 -1.94 20.34 10.88
CA GLY A 440 -3.15 21.15 10.77
C GLY A 440 -4.24 20.77 11.77
N PRO A 441 -5.47 21.31 11.59
CA PRO A 441 -5.84 22.16 10.46
C PRO A 441 -5.20 23.56 10.53
N LEU A 442 -4.52 23.96 9.46
CA LEU A 442 -3.98 25.29 9.23
C LEU A 442 -5.03 26.16 8.51
N PRO A 443 -5.21 27.45 8.87
CA PRO A 443 -5.95 28.38 8.03
C PRO A 443 -5.24 28.62 6.70
N ASP A 444 -6.00 28.80 5.62
CA ASP A 444 -5.46 29.30 4.35
C ASP A 444 -4.76 30.66 4.59
N ARG A 445 -3.60 30.87 3.95
CA ARG A 445 -2.69 32.03 4.08
C ARG A 445 -2.10 32.29 5.47
N PHE A 446 -1.94 31.24 6.28
CA PHE A 446 -1.37 31.36 7.62
C PHE A 446 0.11 31.83 7.60
N GLY A 447 0.89 31.41 6.61
CA GLY A 447 2.28 31.87 6.45
C GLY A 447 2.36 33.37 6.17
N LYS A 448 1.58 33.89 5.22
CA LYS A 448 1.46 35.31 4.88
C LYS A 448 1.06 36.12 6.10
N LYS A 449 0.08 35.63 6.88
CA LYS A 449 -0.36 36.25 8.13
C LYS A 449 0.74 36.30 9.19
N LEU A 450 1.57 35.27 9.28
CA LEU A 450 2.74 35.27 10.18
C LEU A 450 3.80 36.26 9.71
N ARG A 451 4.11 36.31 8.41
CA ARG A 451 5.14 37.21 7.85
C ARG A 451 4.77 38.70 7.90
N SER A 452 3.48 39.04 8.01
CA SER A 452 3.01 40.43 8.18
C SER A 452 2.65 40.82 9.63
N SER A 453 2.42 39.86 10.53
CA SER A 453 1.95 40.16 11.88
C SER A 453 3.10 40.33 12.89
N GLN A 454 3.04 41.41 13.65
CA GLN A 454 3.89 41.61 14.84
C GLN A 454 3.32 40.94 16.11
N ASP A 455 2.21 40.22 16.02
CA ASP A 455 1.63 39.51 17.16
C ASP A 455 2.44 38.25 17.52
N SER A 456 3.10 38.31 18.67
CA SER A 456 3.80 37.18 19.29
C SER A 456 2.96 35.91 19.42
N SER A 457 1.62 36.01 19.52
CA SER A 457 0.72 34.85 19.59
C SER A 457 0.73 34.03 18.29
N ILE A 458 0.96 34.66 17.14
CA ILE A 458 1.04 33.99 15.84
C ILE A 458 2.44 33.37 15.64
N SER A 459 3.49 34.06 16.08
CA SER A 459 4.85 33.50 16.12
C SER A 459 4.93 32.25 17.02
N ASN A 460 4.23 32.25 18.17
CA ASN A 460 4.15 31.08 19.04
C ASN A 460 3.47 29.87 18.38
N GLN A 461 2.42 30.09 17.58
CA GLN A 461 1.73 29.01 16.86
C GLN A 461 2.66 28.28 15.87
N PHE A 462 3.58 28.97 15.20
CA PHE A 462 4.61 28.31 14.37
C PHE A 462 5.45 27.33 15.19
N TRP A 463 5.89 27.74 16.38
CA TRP A 463 6.66 26.87 17.28
C TRP A 463 5.84 25.70 17.82
N ASP A 464 4.53 25.86 17.97
CA ASP A 464 3.63 24.77 18.34
C ASP A 464 3.44 23.76 17.20
N TYR A 465 3.30 24.20 15.95
CA TYR A 465 3.33 23.30 14.79
C TYR A 465 4.68 22.57 14.66
N ALA A 466 5.81 23.23 14.91
CA ALA A 466 7.12 22.57 14.92
C ALA A 466 7.30 21.57 16.08
N LYS A 467 6.67 21.80 17.25
CA LYS A 467 6.58 20.81 18.33
C LYS A 467 5.71 19.62 17.95
N GLU A 468 4.61 19.84 17.23
CA GLU A 468 3.77 18.75 16.70
C GLU A 468 4.54 17.91 15.67
N CYS A 469 5.30 18.55 14.76
CA CYS A 469 6.23 17.83 13.87
C CYS A 469 7.20 16.96 14.69
N LYS A 470 7.82 17.52 15.74
CA LYS A 470 8.73 16.75 16.61
C LYS A 470 8.04 15.58 17.28
N LYS A 471 6.81 15.78 17.77
CA LYS A 471 6.05 14.73 18.44
C LYS A 471 5.73 13.59 17.48
N GLN A 472 5.19 13.87 16.30
CA GLN A 472 4.87 12.84 15.30
C GLN A 472 6.13 12.09 14.84
N THR A 473 7.25 12.79 14.62
CA THR A 473 8.58 12.17 14.38
C THR A 473 8.97 11.20 15.51
N LEU A 474 8.82 11.59 16.78
CA LEU A 474 9.19 10.74 17.92
C LEU A 474 8.23 9.57 18.10
N ASP A 475 6.91 9.80 18.07
CA ASP A 475 5.88 8.76 18.17
C ASP A 475 6.08 7.68 17.08
N PHE A 476 6.51 8.09 15.87
CA PHE A 476 6.86 7.18 14.79
C PHE A 476 8.16 6.39 15.07
N ILE A 477 9.25 7.03 15.52
CA ILE A 477 10.52 6.33 15.83
C ILE A 477 10.32 5.37 17.00
N ASP A 478 9.77 5.84 18.11
CA ASP A 478 9.61 5.10 19.36
C ASP A 478 8.61 3.94 19.21
N GLY A 479 7.64 4.07 18.30
CA GLY A 479 6.72 3.00 17.91
C GLY A 479 7.30 1.93 16.97
N GLY A 480 8.61 1.97 16.66
CA GLY A 480 9.23 1.09 15.66
C GLY A 480 8.72 1.33 14.23
N GLY A 481 8.10 2.50 14.01
CA GLY A 481 7.56 2.94 12.72
C GLY A 481 8.54 2.81 11.55
N PRO A 482 9.87 3.01 11.71
CA PRO A 482 10.82 2.65 10.67
C PRO A 482 10.66 1.20 10.20
N GLN A 483 10.96 0.24 11.06
CA GLN A 483 10.95 -1.18 10.71
C GLN A 483 9.58 -1.64 10.17
N GLN A 484 8.48 -1.10 10.70
CA GLN A 484 7.15 -1.40 10.16
C GLN A 484 6.92 -0.82 8.78
N ALA A 485 7.39 0.41 8.50
CA ALA A 485 7.25 1.01 7.20
C ALA A 485 8.12 0.31 6.14
N THR A 486 9.37 -0.07 6.47
CA THR A 486 10.21 -0.90 5.58
C THR A 486 9.46 -2.16 5.18
N ARG A 487 8.94 -2.88 6.18
CA ARG A 487 8.29 -4.18 5.97
C ARG A 487 7.00 -4.08 5.19
N VAL A 488 6.17 -3.06 5.45
CA VAL A 488 4.90 -2.85 4.72
C VAL A 488 5.15 -2.42 3.28
N PHE A 489 6.17 -1.58 3.04
CA PHE A 489 6.56 -1.18 1.71
C PHE A 489 7.16 -2.35 0.90
N ASP A 490 8.07 -3.11 1.50
CA ASP A 490 8.71 -4.29 0.90
C ASP A 490 7.70 -5.41 0.59
N PHE A 491 6.78 -5.68 1.53
CA PHE A 491 5.61 -6.51 1.28
C PHE A 491 4.83 -6.03 0.05
N ALA A 492 4.46 -4.75 0.01
CA ALA A 492 3.66 -4.19 -1.06
C ALA A 492 4.35 -4.28 -2.43
N MET A 493 5.65 -3.96 -2.50
CA MET A 493 6.45 -4.07 -3.73
C MET A 493 6.58 -5.52 -4.21
N THR A 494 6.69 -6.48 -3.29
CA THR A 494 6.80 -7.91 -3.65
C THR A 494 5.47 -8.46 -4.16
N ILE A 495 4.35 -8.19 -3.47
CA ILE A 495 3.06 -8.81 -3.80
C ILE A 495 2.25 -8.05 -4.87
N SER A 496 2.54 -6.77 -5.09
CA SER A 496 1.74 -5.92 -5.99
C SER A 496 2.59 -5.22 -7.04
N ASP A 497 2.01 -4.97 -8.21
CA ASP A 497 2.60 -4.16 -9.26
C ASP A 497 2.48 -2.66 -8.89
N MET A 498 3.12 -2.29 -7.77
CA MET A 498 3.16 -0.93 -7.21
C MET A 498 3.73 0.08 -8.21
N ASN A 499 4.61 -0.39 -9.10
CA ASN A 499 5.11 0.35 -10.25
C ASN A 499 3.98 0.77 -11.22
N ASN A 500 3.00 -0.10 -11.47
CA ASN A 500 1.78 0.27 -12.18
C ASN A 500 0.86 1.17 -11.34
N LEU A 501 0.70 0.93 -10.03
CA LEU A 501 -0.13 1.79 -9.16
C LEU A 501 0.34 3.25 -9.16
N VAL A 502 1.65 3.48 -9.03
CA VAL A 502 2.22 4.83 -9.06
C VAL A 502 2.19 5.42 -10.48
N ASN A 503 2.18 4.61 -11.54
CA ASN A 503 1.91 5.08 -12.91
C ASN A 503 0.45 5.55 -13.07
N LEU A 504 -0.53 4.77 -12.61
CA LEU A 504 -1.95 5.15 -12.63
C LEU A 504 -2.24 6.39 -11.78
N SER A 505 -1.56 6.54 -10.63
CA SER A 505 -1.62 7.78 -9.84
C SER A 505 -0.97 8.95 -10.58
N ALA A 506 0.17 8.76 -11.25
CA ALA A 506 0.77 9.82 -12.07
C ALA A 506 -0.13 10.25 -13.24
N LYS A 507 -0.83 9.31 -13.89
CA LYS A 507 -1.81 9.60 -14.93
C LYS A 507 -3.15 10.13 -14.39
N SER A 508 -3.40 10.19 -13.07
CA SER A 508 -4.71 10.60 -12.52
C SER A 508 -4.91 12.12 -12.55
N LYS A 509 -6.10 12.59 -12.95
CA LYS A 509 -6.48 14.01 -12.78
C LYS A 509 -6.67 14.40 -11.30
N ASP A 510 -7.19 13.49 -10.48
CA ASP A 510 -7.52 13.74 -9.07
C ASP A 510 -6.28 13.85 -8.16
N SER A 511 -5.15 13.29 -8.58
CA SER A 511 -3.91 13.31 -7.80
C SER A 511 -2.70 13.83 -8.57
N GLN A 512 -2.63 13.68 -9.90
CA GLN A 512 -1.46 14.06 -10.74
C GLN A 512 -0.14 13.48 -10.21
N GLY A 513 -0.22 12.29 -9.60
CA GLY A 513 0.88 11.60 -8.91
C GLY A 513 1.26 12.19 -7.54
N ARG A 514 0.44 13.05 -6.94
CA ARG A 514 0.69 13.71 -5.66
C ARG A 514 0.06 12.95 -4.51
N ALA A 515 0.89 12.60 -3.53
CA ALA A 515 0.47 12.00 -2.27
C ALA A 515 0.64 12.96 -1.07
N TYR A 516 1.32 14.10 -1.28
CA TYR A 516 1.76 15.01 -0.23
C TYR A 516 1.54 16.47 -0.62
N SER A 517 1.02 17.25 0.34
CA SER A 517 0.89 18.70 0.23
C SER A 517 2.25 19.38 0.10
N ALA A 518 3.25 18.84 0.80
CA ALA A 518 4.62 19.29 0.75
C ALA A 518 5.59 18.15 1.09
N GLY A 519 6.88 18.34 0.85
CA GLY A 519 7.92 17.48 1.39
C GLY A 519 9.22 18.23 1.67
N ILE A 520 10.00 17.68 2.59
CA ILE A 520 11.26 18.24 3.08
C ILE A 520 12.32 17.14 3.19
N VAL A 521 13.42 17.30 2.47
CA VAL A 521 14.66 16.56 2.70
C VAL A 521 15.60 17.48 3.49
N ASN A 522 16.22 16.96 4.55
CA ASN A 522 17.27 17.71 5.27
C ASN A 522 18.41 16.77 5.68
N ALA A 523 19.50 16.81 4.91
CA ALA A 523 20.70 16.02 5.19
C ALA A 523 21.54 16.56 6.38
N GLY A 524 21.12 17.66 7.00
CA GLY A 524 21.69 18.15 8.25
C GLY A 524 22.86 19.12 8.03
N VAL A 525 24.02 18.81 8.61
CA VAL A 525 25.25 19.61 8.50
C VAL A 525 26.29 18.77 7.77
N PHE A 526 26.80 19.25 6.65
CA PHE A 526 27.76 18.54 5.78
C PHE A 526 28.98 18.10 6.59
N GLU A 527 29.59 19.02 7.34
CA GLU A 527 30.79 18.81 8.15
C GLU A 527 30.56 17.96 9.43
N ARG A 528 29.39 17.31 9.54
CA ARG A 528 29.05 16.31 10.58
C ARG A 528 28.62 14.98 10.00
N GLN A 529 28.68 14.82 8.69
CA GLN A 529 28.58 13.53 8.02
C GLN A 529 29.97 12.89 7.98
N ASN A 530 30.03 11.59 7.77
CA ASN A 530 31.29 10.83 7.79
C ASN A 530 31.87 10.72 6.37
N ALA A 531 33.16 11.01 6.19
CA ALA A 531 33.91 10.78 4.97
C ALA A 531 34.07 9.28 4.68
N VAL A 532 34.58 8.92 3.49
CA VAL A 532 34.99 7.55 3.21
C VAL A 532 36.12 7.11 4.15
N ARG A 533 36.14 5.83 4.53
CA ARG A 533 37.30 5.27 5.22
C ARG A 533 38.47 5.17 4.24
N ARG A 534 39.65 5.64 4.65
CA ARG A 534 40.88 5.59 3.84
C ARG A 534 41.77 4.43 4.28
N GLU A 535 42.61 3.95 3.37
CA GLU A 535 43.54 2.86 3.66
C GLU A 535 44.51 3.22 4.80
N GLY A 536 44.55 2.35 5.82
CA GLY A 536 45.41 2.51 6.99
C GLY A 536 44.88 3.44 8.08
N ASP A 537 43.63 3.90 7.99
CA ASP A 537 42.95 4.65 9.06
C ASP A 537 41.97 3.77 9.84
N ASP A 538 42.03 3.88 11.18
CA ASP A 538 41.24 3.07 12.12
C ASP A 538 39.76 3.49 12.18
N GLU A 539 39.50 4.79 12.01
CA GLU A 539 38.16 5.41 12.07
C GLU A 539 37.92 6.29 10.82
N ARG A 540 36.69 6.76 10.64
CA ARG A 540 36.30 7.65 9.54
C ARG A 540 36.38 9.10 9.99
N ASP A 541 37.00 9.95 9.17
CA ASP A 541 36.96 11.40 9.35
C ASP A 541 35.55 11.97 9.11
N SER A 542 35.32 13.22 9.51
CA SER A 542 34.13 13.98 9.11
C SER A 542 34.36 14.66 7.75
N LEU A 543 33.32 14.88 6.96
CA LEU A 543 33.43 15.61 5.68
C LEU A 543 34.05 16.99 5.90
N SER A 544 34.96 17.41 5.02
CA SER A 544 35.47 18.79 4.98
C SER A 544 34.88 19.55 3.80
N ALA A 545 34.40 20.77 4.04
CA ALA A 545 34.05 21.70 2.96
C ALA A 545 35.29 22.30 2.26
N SER A 546 36.50 22.13 2.81
CA SER A 546 37.72 22.76 2.29
C SER A 546 38.87 21.75 2.14
N HIS A 547 39.47 21.72 0.94
CA HIS A 547 40.57 20.85 0.56
C HIS A 547 41.59 21.63 -0.28
N GLY A 548 42.78 21.90 0.26
CA GLY A 548 43.85 22.58 -0.47
C GLY A 548 43.46 24.00 -0.91
N LYS A 549 43.25 24.21 -2.23
CA LYS A 549 42.75 25.47 -2.81
C LYS A 549 41.24 25.47 -3.10
N TYR A 550 40.57 24.33 -2.94
CA TYR A 550 39.14 24.16 -3.20
C TYR A 550 38.36 24.36 -1.91
N ASN A 551 37.31 25.18 -1.99
CA ASN A 551 36.25 25.26 -1.01
C ASN A 551 34.94 24.90 -1.71
N ILE A 552 34.12 24.06 -1.09
CA ILE A 552 32.74 23.81 -1.49
C ILE A 552 31.91 24.96 -0.92
N ASP A 553 31.70 25.99 -1.74
CA ASP A 553 31.04 27.23 -1.31
C ASP A 553 29.54 27.03 -1.09
N GLU A 554 28.91 26.28 -2.01
CA GLU A 554 27.47 25.96 -2.01
C GLU A 554 27.29 24.49 -2.46
N LEU A 555 26.24 23.83 -1.97
CA LEU A 555 25.91 22.44 -2.33
C LEU A 555 24.39 22.26 -2.36
N TYR A 556 23.85 21.94 -3.54
CA TYR A 556 22.41 21.81 -3.80
C TYR A 556 22.05 20.39 -4.22
N PHE A 557 20.89 19.91 -3.78
CA PHE A 557 20.35 18.58 -4.09
C PHE A 557 18.88 18.68 -4.51
N ALA A 558 18.42 17.81 -5.42
CA ALA A 558 17.00 17.65 -5.77
C ALA A 558 16.72 16.28 -6.40
N THR A 559 15.48 15.79 -6.22
CA THR A 559 14.91 14.60 -6.86
C THR A 559 13.90 14.99 -7.94
N SER A 560 13.63 14.12 -8.93
CA SER A 560 12.51 14.37 -9.86
C SER A 560 11.16 14.31 -9.13
N HIS A 561 10.27 15.25 -9.43
CA HIS A 561 8.86 15.22 -9.00
C HIS A 561 7.87 15.26 -10.17
N ALA A 562 8.36 15.30 -11.42
CA ALA A 562 7.57 15.38 -12.64
C ALA A 562 6.35 14.44 -12.64
N ARG A 563 6.61 13.13 -12.48
CA ARG A 563 5.56 12.10 -12.49
C ARG A 563 4.89 11.95 -11.12
N SER A 564 5.63 11.60 -10.07
CA SER A 564 5.09 11.33 -8.72
C SER A 564 5.86 12.06 -7.60
N GLY A 565 5.20 12.32 -6.47
CA GLY A 565 5.82 12.84 -5.24
C GLY A 565 5.00 13.91 -4.52
N CYS A 566 5.66 14.98 -4.07
CA CYS A 566 5.06 16.09 -3.33
C CYS A 566 4.60 17.23 -4.26
N LEU A 567 3.57 17.98 -3.85
CA LEU A 567 3.15 19.19 -4.57
C LEU A 567 4.21 20.29 -4.49
N TYR A 568 4.67 20.61 -3.27
CA TYR A 568 5.85 21.44 -3.03
C TYR A 568 6.96 20.59 -2.43
N GLN A 569 8.18 20.67 -2.94
CA GLN A 569 9.33 19.95 -2.38
C GLN A 569 10.47 20.92 -2.09
N ALA A 570 11.09 20.80 -0.92
CA ALA A 570 12.35 21.45 -0.60
C ALA A 570 13.40 20.42 -0.17
N SER A 571 14.65 20.60 -0.63
CA SER A 571 15.81 19.84 -0.17
C SER A 571 16.83 20.78 0.45
N CYS A 572 17.29 20.44 1.64
CA CYS A 572 18.08 21.30 2.50
C CYS A 572 19.38 20.65 2.97
N LEU A 573 20.44 21.45 3.08
CA LEU A 573 21.72 21.07 3.66
C LEU A 573 22.38 22.30 4.28
N THR A 574 22.99 22.15 5.47
CA THR A 574 23.85 23.19 6.04
C THR A 574 25.30 22.92 5.66
N ILE A 575 25.98 23.89 5.07
CA ILE A 575 27.42 23.86 4.75
C ILE A 575 28.01 25.27 4.98
N ASN A 576 29.21 25.37 5.51
CA ASN A 576 29.87 26.63 5.90
C ASN A 576 29.02 27.53 6.86
N ASP A 577 28.20 26.88 7.71
CA ASP A 577 27.15 27.48 8.56
C ASP A 577 25.99 28.18 7.79
N GLN A 578 25.83 27.96 6.48
CA GLN A 578 24.69 28.44 5.69
C GLN A 578 23.75 27.29 5.34
N LEU A 579 22.43 27.49 5.50
CA LEU A 579 21.43 26.52 5.06
C LEU A 579 21.11 26.76 3.57
N GLN A 580 21.57 25.85 2.71
CA GLN A 580 21.23 25.80 1.29
C GLN A 580 19.88 25.11 1.09
N CYS A 581 19.05 25.63 0.19
CA CYS A 581 17.70 25.15 -0.09
C CYS A 581 17.44 25.09 -1.61
N THR A 582 16.98 23.93 -2.10
CA THR A 582 16.48 23.76 -3.47
C THR A 582 14.99 23.47 -3.44
N PHE A 583 14.16 24.29 -4.07
CA PHE A 583 12.71 24.11 -4.19
C PHE A 583 12.33 23.58 -5.56
N HIS A 584 11.78 22.37 -5.63
CA HIS A 584 11.65 21.63 -6.89
C HIS A 584 10.31 20.87 -7.04
N PRO A 585 9.19 21.61 -7.13
CA PRO A 585 7.88 21.07 -7.50
C PRO A 585 7.79 20.74 -9.00
N ALA A 586 6.66 20.17 -9.42
CA ALA A 586 6.37 19.85 -10.82
C ALA A 586 5.53 20.95 -11.51
N MET A 587 6.03 21.44 -12.64
CA MET A 587 5.30 22.27 -13.60
C MET A 587 4.42 21.37 -14.51
N PRO A 588 3.19 21.78 -14.89
CA PRO A 588 2.54 23.06 -14.61
C PRO A 588 1.69 23.12 -13.33
N ILE A 589 1.67 22.06 -12.50
CA ILE A 589 0.93 22.06 -11.22
C ILE A 589 1.35 23.23 -10.34
N VAL A 590 2.66 23.50 -10.27
CA VAL A 590 3.24 24.73 -9.73
C VAL A 590 4.03 25.39 -10.84
N SER A 591 3.68 26.64 -11.20
CA SER A 591 4.41 27.40 -12.21
C SER A 591 5.80 27.81 -11.72
N GLU A 592 6.74 28.09 -12.63
CA GLU A 592 8.09 28.55 -12.27
C GLU A 592 8.05 29.83 -11.41
N THR A 593 7.09 30.74 -11.69
CA THR A 593 6.85 31.97 -10.92
C THR A 593 6.29 31.66 -9.53
N THR A 594 5.32 30.76 -9.43
CA THR A 594 4.76 30.34 -8.13
C THR A 594 5.82 29.64 -7.27
N ASN A 595 6.73 28.87 -7.87
CA ASN A 595 7.85 28.26 -7.15
C ASN A 595 8.86 29.30 -6.66
N GLU A 596 9.11 30.35 -7.45
CA GLU A 596 9.97 31.48 -7.05
C GLU A 596 9.38 32.24 -5.84
N GLU A 597 8.10 32.60 -5.93
CA GLU A 597 7.37 33.25 -4.83
C GLU A 597 7.29 32.35 -3.57
N PHE A 598 7.10 31.03 -3.75
CA PHE A 598 7.12 30.07 -2.65
C PHE A 598 8.49 29.99 -1.97
N ALA A 599 9.57 29.92 -2.75
CA ALA A 599 10.93 29.88 -2.24
C ALA A 599 11.27 31.14 -1.43
N ASP A 600 10.90 32.32 -1.94
CA ASP A 600 11.09 33.60 -1.24
C ASP A 600 10.26 33.68 0.05
N ALA A 601 8.99 33.28 -0.02
CA ALA A 601 8.09 33.23 1.14
C ALA A 601 8.57 32.27 2.25
N PHE A 602 9.18 31.14 1.87
CA PHE A 602 9.77 30.19 2.80
C PHE A 602 11.02 30.76 3.49
N ILE A 603 11.92 31.39 2.72
CA ILE A 603 13.13 32.00 3.29
C ILE A 603 12.78 33.18 4.20
N GLU A 604 11.86 34.07 3.78
CA GLU A 604 11.37 35.16 4.63
C GLU A 604 10.74 34.62 5.93
N LEU A 605 9.99 33.52 5.86
CA LEU A 605 9.45 32.86 7.05
C LEU A 605 10.56 32.41 8.01
N LEU A 606 11.64 31.80 7.50
CA LEU A 606 12.80 31.40 8.31
C LEU A 606 13.57 32.59 8.90
N GLU A 607 13.74 33.68 8.15
CA GLU A 607 14.34 34.93 8.63
C GLU A 607 13.52 35.57 9.77
N ILE A 608 12.18 35.49 9.68
CA ILE A 608 11.27 36.04 10.68
C ILE A 608 11.24 35.18 11.95
N VAL A 609 11.12 33.85 11.85
CA VAL A 609 11.09 32.98 13.05
C VAL A 609 12.46 32.85 13.72
N SER A 610 13.56 32.99 12.98
CA SER A 610 14.91 33.13 13.56
C SER A 610 15.09 34.47 14.30
N GLY A 611 14.30 35.49 13.94
CA GLY A 611 14.33 36.82 14.53
C GLY A 611 15.37 37.77 13.93
N VAL A 612 15.92 37.44 12.75
CA VAL A 612 16.84 38.32 12.00
C VAL A 612 16.07 39.35 11.18
N ARG A 613 14.86 39.00 10.72
CA ARG A 613 13.94 39.90 10.02
C ARG A 613 12.71 40.18 10.89
N THR A 614 12.26 41.42 10.93
CA THR A 614 10.98 41.78 11.55
C THR A 614 9.83 41.62 10.54
N PRO A 615 8.65 41.12 10.95
CA PRO A 615 7.46 41.10 10.11
C PRO A 615 7.18 42.46 9.45
N SER A 616 6.81 42.44 8.17
CA SER A 616 6.51 43.66 7.43
C SER A 616 5.18 44.25 7.92
N GLY A 617 5.25 45.40 8.59
CA GLY A 617 4.12 45.99 9.34
C GLY A 617 2.96 46.57 8.50
N ASN A 618 2.76 46.09 7.27
CA ASN A 618 1.66 46.51 6.39
C ASN A 618 0.35 45.82 6.82
N SER A 619 -0.37 46.48 7.73
CA SER A 619 -1.63 46.02 8.30
C SER A 619 -2.85 46.30 7.40
N ASP A 620 -2.88 45.73 6.19
CA ASP A 620 -3.97 45.98 5.20
C ASP A 620 -5.01 44.84 5.08
N GLU A 621 -4.93 43.78 5.90
CA GLU A 621 -6.00 42.76 6.01
C GLU A 621 -6.51 42.63 7.45
N SER A 622 -7.41 43.54 7.84
CA SER A 622 -8.19 43.44 9.09
C SER A 622 -9.31 42.39 8.97
N GLY A 623 -8.94 41.12 8.79
CA GLY A 623 -9.84 39.97 8.71
C GLY A 623 -10.28 39.46 10.09
N ILE A 624 -11.10 40.23 10.81
CA ILE A 624 -11.82 39.71 11.99
C ILE A 624 -13.08 38.99 11.49
N GLU A 625 -13.06 37.66 11.46
CA GLU A 625 -14.22 36.84 11.82
C GLU A 625 -13.81 35.39 12.10
N SER A 626 -13.83 34.99 13.38
CA SER A 626 -13.57 33.62 13.81
C SER A 626 -14.31 33.31 15.11
N LEU A 627 -15.65 33.16 15.04
CA LEU A 627 -16.41 32.57 16.15
C LEU A 627 -17.77 31.91 15.80
N VAL A 628 -18.00 31.44 14.57
CA VAL A 628 -19.19 30.61 14.26
C VAL A 628 -18.86 29.44 13.32
N ALA A 629 -18.16 28.42 13.83
CA ALA A 629 -17.91 27.17 13.08
C ALA A 629 -17.93 25.88 13.95
N SER A 630 -18.44 25.94 15.17
CA SER A 630 -18.43 24.83 16.14
C SER A 630 -19.79 24.14 16.28
N VAL A 631 -20.32 23.57 15.18
CA VAL A 631 -21.48 22.64 15.23
C VAL A 631 -21.34 21.42 14.30
N LYS A 632 -20.62 21.51 13.17
CA LYS A 632 -20.61 20.46 12.12
C LYS A 632 -19.50 19.39 12.21
N LYS A 633 -19.23 18.78 13.38
CA LYS A 633 -18.25 17.67 13.49
C LYS A 633 -18.72 16.42 14.26
N VAL A 634 -19.96 16.38 14.74
CA VAL A 634 -20.48 15.23 15.51
C VAL A 634 -20.58 13.92 14.69
N PRO A 635 -21.07 13.90 13.43
CA PRO A 635 -21.32 12.63 12.72
C PRO A 635 -20.05 11.83 12.41
N VAL A 636 -19.01 12.50 11.89
CA VAL A 636 -17.74 11.85 11.50
C VAL A 636 -16.99 11.32 12.72
N LEU A 637 -16.99 12.05 13.84
CA LEU A 637 -16.36 11.60 15.08
C LEU A 637 -17.12 10.41 15.71
N ALA A 638 -18.45 10.42 15.67
CA ALA A 638 -19.26 9.31 16.15
C ALA A 638 -19.07 8.04 15.29
N ALA A 639 -19.06 8.17 13.96
CA ALA A 639 -18.84 7.06 13.03
C ALA A 639 -17.44 6.44 13.18
N SER A 640 -16.40 7.27 13.31
CA SER A 640 -15.02 6.78 13.49
C SER A 640 -14.78 6.13 14.86
N LEU A 641 -15.40 6.65 15.93
CA LEU A 641 -15.40 5.98 17.24
C LEU A 641 -16.12 4.62 17.18
N TYR A 642 -17.19 4.50 16.39
CA TYR A 642 -17.90 3.23 16.19
C TYR A 642 -17.03 2.20 15.45
N GLY A 643 -16.29 2.61 14.41
CA GLY A 643 -15.35 1.73 13.68
C GLY A 643 -14.18 1.24 14.53
N VAL A 644 -13.55 2.14 15.29
CA VAL A 644 -12.48 1.75 16.23
C VAL A 644 -13.03 0.83 17.32
N TYR A 645 -14.24 1.08 17.83
CA TYR A 645 -14.89 0.19 18.79
C TYR A 645 -15.13 -1.20 18.19
N GLY A 646 -15.66 -1.31 16.98
CA GLY A 646 -15.90 -2.58 16.29
C GLY A 646 -14.63 -3.40 16.03
N ILE A 647 -13.53 -2.75 15.62
CA ILE A 647 -12.23 -3.44 15.48
C ILE A 647 -11.75 -3.97 16.84
N VAL A 648 -11.86 -3.15 17.89
CA VAL A 648 -11.36 -3.49 19.24
C VAL A 648 -12.25 -4.54 19.94
N SER A 649 -13.57 -4.51 19.73
CA SER A 649 -14.50 -5.48 20.33
C SER A 649 -14.29 -6.89 19.80
N HIS A 650 -13.85 -7.02 18.54
CA HIS A 650 -13.60 -8.30 17.87
C HIS A 650 -12.09 -8.61 17.72
N ALA A 651 -11.20 -7.89 18.41
CA ALA A 651 -9.75 -8.01 18.23
C ALA A 651 -9.21 -9.43 18.52
N THR A 652 -9.84 -10.17 19.45
CA THR A 652 -9.51 -11.58 19.72
C THR A 652 -9.93 -12.49 18.57
N ALA A 653 -11.12 -12.26 17.98
CA ALA A 653 -11.59 -12.97 16.79
C ALA A 653 -10.63 -12.81 15.61
N TRP A 654 -10.26 -11.55 15.32
CA TRP A 654 -9.29 -11.22 14.27
C TRP A 654 -7.90 -11.85 14.52
N SER A 655 -7.44 -11.88 15.78
CA SER A 655 -6.18 -12.54 16.13
C SER A 655 -6.24 -14.07 15.98
N ASN A 656 -7.35 -14.70 16.35
CA ASN A 656 -7.53 -16.15 16.21
C ASN A 656 -7.62 -16.54 14.74
N PHE A 657 -8.41 -15.81 13.95
CA PHE A 657 -8.49 -15.96 12.50
C PHE A 657 -7.11 -15.86 11.84
N TYR A 658 -6.34 -14.82 12.19
CA TYR A 658 -4.98 -14.65 11.66
C TYR A 658 -4.10 -15.86 11.99
N ASN A 659 -4.13 -16.34 13.23
CA ASN A 659 -3.36 -17.52 13.65
C ASN A 659 -3.78 -18.78 12.84
N SER A 660 -5.07 -19.03 12.66
CA SER A 660 -5.56 -20.19 11.88
C SER A 660 -5.25 -20.06 10.38
N VAL A 661 -5.32 -18.87 9.79
CA VAL A 661 -4.82 -18.62 8.42
C VAL A 661 -3.30 -18.91 8.33
N MET A 662 -2.54 -18.61 9.38
CA MET A 662 -1.11 -18.92 9.39
C MET A 662 -0.78 -20.39 9.62
N GLU A 663 -1.53 -21.12 10.46
CA GLU A 663 -1.47 -22.59 10.55
C GLU A 663 -1.73 -23.22 9.17
N MET A 664 -2.77 -22.76 8.47
CA MET A 664 -3.12 -23.21 7.12
C MET A 664 -2.00 -22.96 6.09
N LYS A 665 -1.38 -21.78 6.06
CA LYS A 665 -0.25 -21.47 5.16
C LYS A 665 0.98 -22.34 5.44
N ALA A 666 1.23 -22.67 6.71
CA ALA A 666 2.42 -23.41 7.12
C ALA A 666 2.37 -24.90 6.73
N ALA A 667 1.18 -25.45 6.47
CA ALA A 667 0.96 -26.87 6.26
C ALA A 667 0.28 -27.24 4.92
N ALA A 668 -0.04 -26.25 4.07
CA ALA A 668 -0.60 -26.47 2.73
C ALA A 668 0.40 -26.09 1.62
N ASP A 669 0.21 -26.64 0.41
CA ASP A 669 0.86 -26.12 -0.79
C ASP A 669 0.42 -24.65 -1.03
N PRO A 670 1.30 -23.75 -1.53
CA PRO A 670 0.96 -22.35 -1.79
C PRO A 670 -0.29 -22.16 -2.66
N ALA A 671 -0.55 -23.05 -3.62
CA ALA A 671 -1.75 -23.01 -4.47
C ALA A 671 -3.02 -23.37 -3.67
N ASP A 672 -2.96 -24.41 -2.83
CA ASP A 672 -4.04 -24.86 -1.96
C ASP A 672 -4.40 -23.82 -0.89
N PHE A 673 -3.39 -23.24 -0.22
CA PHE A 673 -3.57 -22.15 0.73
C PHE A 673 -4.28 -20.96 0.07
N SER A 674 -3.80 -20.58 -1.12
CA SER A 674 -4.39 -19.47 -1.87
C SER A 674 -5.84 -19.77 -2.26
N ALA A 675 -6.16 -20.97 -2.74
CA ALA A 675 -7.53 -21.33 -3.09
C ALA A 675 -8.47 -21.26 -1.86
N ALA A 676 -8.05 -21.84 -0.73
CA ALA A 676 -8.79 -21.83 0.54
C ALA A 676 -9.04 -20.43 1.11
N LEU A 677 -8.00 -19.58 1.21
CA LEU A 677 -8.14 -18.22 1.71
C LEU A 677 -9.09 -17.39 0.84
N ASN A 678 -9.03 -17.57 -0.49
CA ASN A 678 -9.89 -16.83 -1.41
C ASN A 678 -11.35 -17.32 -1.41
N PHE A 679 -11.59 -18.60 -1.09
CA PHE A 679 -12.91 -19.12 -0.80
C PHE A 679 -13.51 -18.45 0.44
N TRP A 680 -12.75 -18.42 1.55
CA TRP A 680 -13.19 -17.76 2.79
C TRP A 680 -13.46 -16.26 2.59
N ILE A 681 -12.56 -15.53 1.93
CA ILE A 681 -12.73 -14.09 1.65
C ILE A 681 -14.01 -13.81 0.87
N PHE A 682 -14.34 -14.64 -0.14
CA PHE A 682 -15.51 -14.43 -0.98
C PHE A 682 -16.81 -14.38 -0.16
N PHE A 683 -17.01 -15.34 0.74
CA PHE A 683 -18.21 -15.40 1.59
C PHE A 683 -18.16 -14.40 2.75
N ALA A 684 -16.98 -14.19 3.37
CA ALA A 684 -16.77 -13.19 4.40
C ALA A 684 -17.07 -11.75 3.94
N VAL A 685 -16.93 -11.46 2.64
CA VAL A 685 -17.24 -10.16 2.03
C VAL A 685 -18.65 -10.14 1.43
N GLY A 686 -19.05 -11.20 0.73
CA GLY A 686 -20.32 -11.26 -0.02
C GLY A 686 -21.57 -11.17 0.86
N HIS A 687 -21.60 -11.95 1.95
CA HIS A 687 -22.73 -11.93 2.90
C HIS A 687 -23.00 -10.53 3.51
N PRO A 688 -22.02 -9.84 4.11
CA PRO A 688 -22.21 -8.48 4.64
C PRO A 688 -22.64 -7.43 3.62
N ILE A 689 -22.45 -7.67 2.31
CA ILE A 689 -22.91 -6.77 1.25
C ILE A 689 -24.37 -7.10 0.85
N LEU A 690 -24.71 -8.39 0.73
CA LEU A 690 -26.04 -8.84 0.29
C LEU A 690 -27.12 -8.64 1.36
N GLN A 691 -26.81 -8.90 2.64
CA GLN A 691 -27.75 -8.75 3.76
C GLN A 691 -28.37 -7.33 3.85
N PRO A 692 -27.58 -6.23 3.83
CA PRO A 692 -28.12 -4.88 3.76
C PRO A 692 -28.93 -4.61 2.49
N ILE A 693 -28.56 -5.17 1.34
CA ILE A 693 -29.32 -4.99 0.08
C ILE A 693 -30.71 -5.64 0.18
N LEU A 694 -30.80 -6.84 0.77
CA LEU A 694 -32.08 -7.53 1.01
C LEU A 694 -32.94 -6.79 2.04
N TRP A 695 -32.35 -6.34 3.16
CA TRP A 695 -33.05 -5.54 4.17
C TRP A 695 -33.55 -4.20 3.61
N ILE A 696 -32.69 -3.51 2.85
CA ILE A 696 -33.10 -2.32 2.10
C ILE A 696 -34.29 -2.70 1.23
N SER A 697 -34.17 -3.72 0.35
CA SER A 697 -35.26 -4.18 -0.53
C SER A 697 -36.61 -4.32 0.20
N ASP A 698 -36.68 -5.07 1.30
CA ASP A 698 -37.94 -5.28 2.04
C ASP A 698 -38.49 -3.97 2.62
N VAL A 699 -37.62 -3.07 3.13
CA VAL A 699 -38.00 -1.71 3.56
C VAL A 699 -38.52 -0.84 2.39
N LEU A 700 -37.99 -1.01 1.17
CA LEU A 700 -38.49 -0.29 -0.01
C LEU A 700 -39.93 -0.70 -0.33
N HIS A 701 -40.20 -2.00 -0.27
CA HIS A 701 -41.50 -2.58 -0.58
C HIS A 701 -42.53 -2.38 0.54
N GLY A 702 -42.10 -2.19 1.79
CA GLY A 702 -42.94 -1.81 2.93
C GLY A 702 -43.23 -0.31 3.08
N THR A 703 -42.60 0.57 2.28
CA THR A 703 -42.77 2.02 2.42
C THR A 703 -44.16 2.49 1.96
N PRO A 704 -45.00 3.07 2.83
CA PRO A 704 -46.36 3.48 2.47
C PRO A 704 -46.36 4.69 1.53
N GLY A 705 -47.03 4.57 0.39
CA GLY A 705 -47.23 5.69 -0.55
C GLY A 705 -47.87 5.25 -1.87
N PRO A 706 -48.27 6.21 -2.74
CA PRO A 706 -48.70 5.89 -4.09
C PRO A 706 -47.54 5.31 -4.90
N VAL A 707 -47.77 4.17 -5.55
CA VAL A 707 -46.77 3.45 -6.34
C VAL A 707 -46.72 4.05 -7.74
N ILE A 708 -45.52 4.35 -8.24
CA ILE A 708 -45.31 4.82 -9.61
C ILE A 708 -45.14 3.59 -10.51
N GLY A 709 -46.07 3.41 -11.45
CA GLY A 709 -46.07 2.33 -12.44
C GLY A 709 -46.23 0.92 -11.87
N ASP A 710 -46.82 0.76 -10.68
CA ASP A 710 -46.90 -0.49 -9.90
C ASP A 710 -45.54 -1.09 -9.47
N LEU A 711 -44.43 -0.32 -9.59
CA LEU A 711 -43.08 -0.78 -9.30
C LEU A 711 -42.51 -0.24 -7.97
N VAL A 712 -42.59 1.08 -7.72
CA VAL A 712 -41.89 1.72 -6.58
C VAL A 712 -42.70 2.85 -5.91
N PRO A 713 -42.78 2.96 -4.57
CA PRO A 713 -43.45 4.07 -3.90
C PRO A 713 -42.82 5.44 -4.18
N ALA A 714 -43.65 6.46 -4.48
CA ALA A 714 -43.18 7.81 -4.76
C ALA A 714 -42.38 8.44 -3.60
N LEU A 715 -42.75 8.12 -2.36
CA LEU A 715 -42.06 8.57 -1.14
C LEU A 715 -40.66 7.94 -1.01
N PHE A 716 -40.46 6.71 -1.49
CA PHE A 716 -39.14 6.08 -1.53
C PHE A 716 -38.20 6.80 -2.52
N LEU A 717 -38.69 7.09 -3.73
CA LEU A 717 -37.93 7.83 -4.74
C LEU A 717 -37.58 9.25 -4.26
N ALA A 718 -38.52 9.95 -3.62
CA ALA A 718 -38.27 11.26 -3.02
C ALA A 718 -37.27 11.18 -1.86
N GLY A 719 -37.37 10.16 -1.00
CA GLY A 719 -36.43 9.91 0.09
C GLY A 719 -35.01 9.62 -0.40
N ASN A 720 -34.87 8.83 -1.46
CA ASN A 720 -33.55 8.51 -2.03
C ASN A 720 -32.98 9.69 -2.80
N ALA A 721 -33.79 10.43 -3.55
CA ALA A 721 -33.35 11.68 -4.14
C ALA A 721 -32.85 12.66 -3.06
N ALA A 722 -33.51 12.74 -1.90
CA ALA A 722 -33.08 13.57 -0.78
C ALA A 722 -31.82 13.05 -0.07
N VAL A 723 -31.67 11.75 0.13
CA VAL A 723 -30.46 11.13 0.72
C VAL A 723 -29.27 11.22 -0.22
N ILE A 724 -29.44 10.86 -1.50
CA ILE A 724 -28.41 11.00 -2.54
C ILE A 724 -28.02 12.47 -2.67
N TYR A 725 -28.97 13.40 -2.66
CA TYR A 725 -28.69 14.85 -2.65
C TYR A 725 -27.95 15.29 -1.38
N ALA A 726 -28.28 14.76 -0.20
CA ALA A 726 -27.56 15.09 1.04
C ALA A 726 -26.12 14.52 1.07
N VAL A 727 -25.92 13.33 0.50
CA VAL A 727 -24.62 12.65 0.38
C VAL A 727 -23.75 13.28 -0.72
N SER A 728 -24.35 13.73 -1.83
CA SER A 728 -23.61 14.46 -2.87
C SER A 728 -23.30 15.90 -2.42
N ALA A 729 -24.27 16.64 -1.88
CA ALA A 729 -24.11 18.05 -1.50
C ALA A 729 -23.36 18.30 -0.18
N SER A 730 -23.06 17.27 0.64
CA SER A 730 -22.23 17.42 1.84
C SER A 730 -21.16 16.33 1.92
N LYS A 731 -19.91 16.76 1.76
CA LYS A 731 -18.70 15.94 1.96
C LYS A 731 -18.64 15.34 3.36
N GLU A 732 -19.14 16.04 4.38
CA GLU A 732 -19.17 15.54 5.76
C GLU A 732 -20.17 14.40 5.96
N ILE A 733 -21.35 14.48 5.32
CA ILE A 733 -22.34 13.39 5.32
C ILE A 733 -21.79 12.20 4.53
N ARG A 734 -21.22 12.44 3.34
CA ARG A 734 -20.57 11.42 2.51
C ARG A 734 -19.49 10.66 3.27
N ASN A 735 -18.57 11.38 3.91
CA ASN A 735 -17.49 10.79 4.68
C ASN A 735 -18.02 10.06 5.92
N ALA A 736 -19.02 10.59 6.62
CA ALA A 736 -19.64 9.90 7.75
C ALA A 736 -20.34 8.59 7.32
N VAL A 737 -21.03 8.58 6.17
CA VAL A 737 -21.67 7.37 5.60
C VAL A 737 -20.62 6.35 5.17
N ASN A 738 -19.55 6.77 4.48
CA ASN A 738 -18.46 5.88 4.08
C ASN A 738 -17.74 5.25 5.29
N ILE A 739 -17.44 6.06 6.31
CA ILE A 739 -16.85 5.57 7.57
C ILE A 739 -17.81 4.63 8.28
N PHE A 740 -19.10 4.96 8.36
CA PHE A 740 -20.11 4.09 8.99
C PHE A 740 -20.25 2.76 8.24
N ALA A 741 -20.29 2.77 6.91
CA ALA A 741 -20.38 1.56 6.09
C ALA A 741 -19.15 0.65 6.29
N LEU A 742 -17.93 1.21 6.25
CA LEU A 742 -16.70 0.46 6.54
C LEU A 742 -16.66 -0.06 7.99
N SER A 743 -17.10 0.76 8.95
CA SER A 743 -17.17 0.39 10.36
C SER A 743 -18.14 -0.76 10.60
N ALA A 744 -19.33 -0.69 9.98
CA ALA A 744 -20.35 -1.73 10.03
C ALA A 744 -19.84 -3.01 9.36
N PHE A 745 -19.18 -2.92 8.20
CA PHE A 745 -18.56 -4.05 7.52
C PHE A 745 -17.52 -4.76 8.40
N ILE A 746 -16.53 -4.04 8.94
CA ILE A 746 -15.49 -4.64 9.78
C ILE A 746 -16.08 -5.22 11.08
N SER A 747 -17.08 -4.56 11.67
CA SER A 747 -17.79 -5.08 12.85
C SER A 747 -18.58 -6.35 12.52
N TYR A 748 -19.22 -6.41 11.36
CA TYR A 748 -19.99 -7.59 10.92
C TYR A 748 -19.08 -8.79 10.65
N VAL A 749 -17.96 -8.59 9.96
CA VAL A 749 -16.95 -9.65 9.75
C VAL A 749 -16.34 -10.08 11.09
N GLY A 750 -16.02 -9.15 11.99
CA GLY A 750 -15.56 -9.45 13.34
C GLY A 750 -16.56 -10.25 14.18
N ALA A 751 -17.84 -9.90 14.12
CA ALA A 751 -18.91 -10.64 14.78
C ALA A 751 -19.13 -12.04 14.16
N GLY A 752 -18.88 -12.20 12.86
CA GLY A 752 -18.87 -13.52 12.20
C GLY A 752 -17.68 -14.39 12.63
N LEU A 753 -16.50 -13.79 12.80
CA LEU A 753 -15.32 -14.47 13.36
C LEU A 753 -15.49 -14.88 14.83
N ASP A 754 -16.30 -14.16 15.60
CA ASP A 754 -16.68 -14.51 16.97
C ASP A 754 -17.83 -15.54 17.05
N GLY A 755 -18.42 -15.95 15.92
CA GLY A 755 -19.63 -16.80 15.88
C GLY A 755 -20.88 -16.13 16.48
N GLN A 756 -20.87 -14.80 16.63
CA GLN A 756 -21.94 -14.02 17.27
C GLN A 756 -22.90 -13.36 16.27
N ALA A 757 -22.54 -13.30 15.00
CA ALA A 757 -23.41 -12.79 13.96
C ALA A 757 -24.57 -13.76 13.66
N GLY A 758 -25.77 -13.22 13.51
CA GLY A 758 -26.94 -13.95 12.99
C GLY A 758 -27.71 -14.83 13.99
N LEU A 759 -27.12 -15.26 15.10
CA LEU A 759 -27.50 -16.44 15.93
C LEU A 759 -26.89 -17.78 15.46
N GLY A 760 -25.84 -17.72 14.63
CA GLY A 760 -25.18 -18.89 14.02
C GLY A 760 -25.12 -18.78 12.48
N ASP A 761 -26.00 -17.96 11.92
CA ASP A 761 -26.25 -17.76 10.49
C ASP A 761 -25.07 -17.17 9.70
N PHE A 762 -24.03 -16.68 10.39
CA PHE A 762 -22.80 -16.18 9.78
C PHE A 762 -21.62 -16.50 10.70
N ASN A 763 -21.16 -17.74 10.62
CA ASN A 763 -19.95 -18.21 11.29
C ASN A 763 -18.76 -18.17 10.32
N LEU A 764 -17.74 -17.39 10.64
CA LEU A 764 -16.47 -17.33 9.89
C LEU A 764 -15.30 -17.93 10.66
N ALA A 765 -15.54 -18.49 11.85
CA ALA A 765 -14.52 -19.14 12.66
C ALA A 765 -13.94 -20.37 11.94
N LEU A 766 -12.62 -20.51 11.98
CA LEU A 766 -11.92 -21.63 11.35
C LEU A 766 -11.80 -22.86 12.27
N ASP A 767 -12.11 -22.71 13.56
CA ASP A 767 -12.20 -23.77 14.58
C ASP A 767 -13.36 -23.43 15.54
N ASP A 768 -14.26 -24.38 15.85
CA ASP A 768 -15.49 -24.09 16.62
C ASP A 768 -15.44 -24.49 18.11
N PRO A 769 -15.99 -23.66 19.02
CA PRO A 769 -16.14 -24.01 20.43
C PRO A 769 -17.40 -24.86 20.69
N TYR A 770 -17.28 -26.19 20.69
CA TYR A 770 -18.37 -27.09 21.10
C TYR A 770 -18.18 -27.62 22.53
N ALA A 771 -19.21 -27.44 23.38
CA ALA A 771 -19.23 -27.91 24.77
C ALA A 771 -17.99 -27.54 25.62
N GLY A 772 -17.40 -26.37 25.36
CA GLY A 772 -16.21 -25.87 26.06
C GLY A 772 -14.87 -26.44 25.57
N LYS A 773 -14.85 -27.09 24.41
CA LYS A 773 -13.64 -27.52 23.69
C LYS A 773 -13.63 -26.94 22.29
N VAL A 774 -12.45 -26.61 21.79
CA VAL A 774 -12.27 -26.25 20.37
C VAL A 774 -12.21 -27.53 19.55
N VAL A 775 -13.08 -27.62 18.54
CA VAL A 775 -13.09 -28.67 17.52
C VAL A 775 -12.22 -28.17 16.38
N LYS A 776 -11.12 -28.90 16.11
CA LYS A 776 -10.17 -28.59 15.03
C LYS A 776 -10.33 -29.56 13.87
N GLY A 777 -10.16 -29.04 12.65
CA GLY A 777 -10.15 -29.82 11.42
C GLY A 777 -11.49 -30.44 11.04
N CYS A 778 -11.47 -31.25 9.99
CA CYS A 778 -12.60 -32.05 9.54
C CYS A 778 -12.53 -33.46 10.14
N PRO A 779 -13.66 -34.07 10.54
CA PRO A 779 -13.67 -35.49 10.90
C PRO A 779 -13.45 -36.31 9.63
N SER A 780 -12.79 -37.46 9.77
CA SER A 780 -12.71 -38.42 8.68
C SER A 780 -14.08 -39.04 8.40
N TYR A 781 -14.31 -39.49 7.16
CA TYR A 781 -15.58 -40.13 6.78
C TYR A 781 -15.98 -41.27 7.73
N GLU A 782 -15.04 -42.14 8.12
CA GLU A 782 -15.30 -43.27 9.03
C GLU A 782 -15.62 -42.86 10.48
N GLU A 783 -15.37 -41.61 10.90
CA GLU A 783 -15.78 -41.10 12.21
C GLU A 783 -17.25 -40.67 12.26
N VAL A 784 -17.82 -40.28 11.11
CA VAL A 784 -19.23 -39.84 11.00
C VAL A 784 -20.15 -40.89 10.37
N ARG A 785 -19.64 -41.68 9.40
CA ARG A 785 -20.38 -42.65 8.59
C ARG A 785 -21.24 -43.59 9.43
N GLN A 786 -22.53 -43.69 9.08
CA GLN A 786 -23.47 -44.60 9.71
C GLN A 786 -23.51 -45.97 9.02
N LYS A 787 -23.95 -47.00 9.76
CA LYS A 787 -24.08 -48.38 9.26
C LYS A 787 -25.04 -48.54 8.07
N SER A 788 -25.90 -47.56 7.81
CA SER A 788 -26.70 -47.50 6.58
C SER A 788 -25.86 -47.45 5.30
N MET A 789 -24.60 -47.03 5.44
CA MET A 789 -23.63 -46.86 4.36
C MET A 789 -22.76 -48.12 4.12
N ASP A 790 -23.01 -49.25 4.81
CA ASP A 790 -22.27 -50.50 4.60
C ASP A 790 -22.62 -51.19 3.27
N ASP A 791 -23.82 -50.93 2.75
CA ASP A 791 -24.33 -51.37 1.46
C ASP A 791 -24.93 -50.16 0.71
N PHE A 792 -24.13 -49.08 0.62
CA PHE A 792 -24.46 -47.91 -0.18
C PHE A 792 -24.25 -48.18 -1.68
N ASP A 793 -25.20 -47.69 -2.48
CA ASP A 793 -25.34 -47.93 -3.91
C ASP A 793 -25.57 -46.58 -4.58
N LEU A 794 -24.53 -46.07 -5.25
CA LEU A 794 -24.53 -44.73 -5.82
C LEU A 794 -25.60 -44.57 -6.93
N GLU A 795 -25.97 -45.64 -7.63
CA GLU A 795 -26.97 -45.58 -8.70
C GLU A 795 -28.35 -45.18 -8.16
N LYS A 796 -28.70 -45.65 -6.95
CA LYS A 796 -29.95 -45.34 -6.23
C LYS A 796 -29.99 -43.95 -5.60
N TYR A 797 -28.85 -43.28 -5.54
CA TYR A 797 -28.76 -41.91 -5.04
C TYR A 797 -29.15 -40.87 -6.11
N GLN A 798 -29.22 -41.26 -7.38
CA GLN A 798 -29.63 -40.39 -8.49
C GLN A 798 -31.09 -39.93 -8.40
N GLY A 799 -31.40 -38.81 -9.04
CA GLY A 799 -32.72 -38.18 -9.08
C GLY A 799 -32.84 -37.01 -8.13
N LEU A 800 -34.02 -36.38 -8.13
CA LEU A 800 -34.29 -35.18 -7.36
C LEU A 800 -34.28 -35.45 -5.84
N TRP A 801 -33.61 -34.56 -5.11
CA TRP A 801 -33.64 -34.46 -3.65
C TRP A 801 -34.15 -33.09 -3.25
N TYR A 802 -34.94 -33.03 -2.18
CA TYR A 802 -35.41 -31.80 -1.56
C TYR A 802 -34.67 -31.62 -0.25
N GLU A 803 -34.00 -30.49 -0.09
CA GLU A 803 -33.33 -30.14 1.17
C GLU A 803 -34.32 -29.54 2.16
N HIS A 804 -34.35 -30.05 3.38
CA HIS A 804 -35.27 -29.59 4.43
C HIS A 804 -34.57 -28.80 5.52
N LYS A 805 -33.31 -29.14 5.80
CA LYS A 805 -32.44 -28.37 6.66
C LYS A 805 -31.01 -28.33 6.13
N PHE A 806 -30.31 -27.23 6.37
CA PHE A 806 -28.89 -27.10 6.07
C PHE A 806 -28.12 -26.38 7.19
N HIS A 807 -26.83 -26.67 7.30
CA HIS A 807 -25.86 -25.85 8.01
C HIS A 807 -24.67 -25.64 7.07
N ASP A 808 -24.79 -24.64 6.22
CA ASP A 808 -23.84 -24.28 5.18
C ASP A 808 -23.86 -22.75 5.07
N TRP A 809 -22.74 -22.10 5.36
CA TRP A 809 -22.57 -20.65 5.35
C TRP A 809 -22.26 -20.08 3.96
N THR A 810 -22.18 -20.94 2.94
CA THR A 810 -22.17 -20.59 1.52
C THR A 810 -23.57 -20.51 0.94
N GLN A 811 -24.55 -21.17 1.59
CA GLN A 811 -25.97 -21.09 1.27
C GLN A 811 -26.68 -20.01 2.10
N PHE A 812 -27.43 -19.14 1.44
CA PHE A 812 -28.16 -18.06 2.10
C PHE A 812 -29.44 -18.59 2.76
N LYS A 813 -29.65 -18.36 4.07
CA LYS A 813 -30.94 -18.65 4.76
C LYS A 813 -32.15 -17.96 4.14
N GLU A 814 -31.91 -16.92 3.34
CA GLU A 814 -32.91 -16.22 2.56
C GLU A 814 -33.29 -16.97 1.26
N VAL A 815 -32.86 -18.22 1.02
CA VAL A 815 -33.42 -19.05 -0.07
C VAL A 815 -34.55 -19.96 0.41
N TYR A 816 -35.39 -20.38 -0.54
CA TYR A 816 -36.49 -21.30 -0.36
C TYR A 816 -36.54 -22.32 -1.50
N ASP A 817 -37.31 -23.39 -1.28
CA ASP A 817 -37.52 -24.48 -2.22
C ASP A 817 -36.26 -25.26 -2.66
N THR A 818 -35.12 -25.17 -1.95
CA THR A 818 -33.84 -25.81 -2.32
C THR A 818 -34.00 -27.28 -2.74
N SER A 819 -33.40 -27.65 -3.87
CA SER A 819 -33.40 -29.02 -4.38
C SER A 819 -32.13 -29.36 -5.16
N LEU A 820 -31.69 -30.61 -5.05
CA LEU A 820 -30.47 -31.16 -5.66
C LEU A 820 -30.86 -32.18 -6.74
N GLY A 821 -30.58 -31.86 -8.00
CA GLY A 821 -30.88 -32.70 -9.16
C GLY A 821 -29.70 -33.60 -9.53
N ILE A 822 -29.52 -34.68 -8.77
CA ILE A 822 -28.31 -35.52 -8.87
C ILE A 822 -28.39 -36.51 -10.04
N LYS A 823 -27.41 -36.48 -10.95
CA LYS A 823 -27.32 -37.35 -12.13
C LYS A 823 -25.90 -37.90 -12.30
N LEU A 824 -25.72 -39.20 -12.50
CA LEU A 824 -24.40 -39.77 -12.80
C LEU A 824 -24.00 -39.56 -14.27
N THR A 825 -22.70 -39.50 -14.52
CA THR A 825 -22.11 -39.58 -15.86
C THR A 825 -22.28 -40.99 -16.44
N GLU A 826 -22.23 -41.14 -17.76
CA GLU A 826 -22.42 -42.45 -18.44
C GLU A 826 -21.39 -43.52 -18.04
N ASP A 827 -20.23 -43.12 -17.54
CA ASP A 827 -19.17 -44.01 -17.04
C ASP A 827 -19.25 -44.29 -15.52
N GLY A 828 -20.21 -43.67 -14.82
CA GLY A 828 -20.40 -43.79 -13.37
C GLY A 828 -19.29 -43.15 -12.52
N LYS A 829 -18.35 -42.42 -13.12
CA LYS A 829 -17.18 -41.84 -12.43
C LYS A 829 -17.37 -40.39 -12.00
N GLY A 830 -18.47 -39.76 -12.38
CA GLY A 830 -18.84 -38.43 -11.94
C GLY A 830 -20.33 -38.30 -11.70
N TRP A 831 -20.68 -37.19 -11.05
CA TRP A 831 -22.05 -36.71 -10.97
C TRP A 831 -22.13 -35.25 -11.41
N ILE A 832 -23.33 -34.85 -11.81
CA ILE A 832 -23.74 -33.47 -11.96
C ILE A 832 -24.84 -33.28 -10.93
N ASP A 833 -24.67 -32.29 -10.06
CA ASP A 833 -25.71 -31.84 -9.15
C ASP A 833 -26.26 -30.51 -9.66
N ASP A 834 -27.53 -30.52 -10.08
CA ASP A 834 -28.31 -29.32 -10.34
C ASP A 834 -28.83 -28.75 -9.02
N PHE A 835 -28.02 -27.94 -8.35
CA PHE A 835 -28.36 -27.26 -7.11
C PHE A 835 -29.25 -26.05 -7.41
N ALA A 836 -30.56 -26.25 -7.30
CA ALA A 836 -31.57 -25.24 -7.57
C ALA A 836 -32.06 -24.58 -6.29
N VAL A 837 -31.93 -23.25 -6.19
CA VAL A 837 -32.38 -22.42 -5.05
C VAL A 837 -33.23 -21.26 -5.53
N LYS A 838 -34.33 -20.92 -4.83
CA LYS A 838 -35.19 -19.77 -5.15
C LYS A 838 -35.05 -18.69 -4.09
N GLY A 839 -35.15 -17.41 -4.44
CA GLY A 839 -34.97 -16.35 -3.43
C GLY A 839 -35.58 -14.98 -3.75
N PRO A 840 -35.80 -14.14 -2.73
CA PRO A 840 -35.63 -14.44 -1.30
C PRO A 840 -36.81 -15.26 -0.75
N ALA A 841 -36.66 -15.83 0.44
CA ALA A 841 -37.66 -16.66 1.10
C ALA A 841 -38.89 -15.86 1.57
N PRO A 842 -40.10 -16.46 1.57
CA PRO A 842 -41.32 -15.80 2.05
C PRO A 842 -41.21 -15.21 3.46
N ASP A 843 -40.51 -15.90 4.36
CA ASP A 843 -40.35 -15.47 5.75
C ASP A 843 -39.22 -14.43 5.94
N ALA A 844 -38.25 -14.39 5.00
CA ALA A 844 -37.09 -13.49 5.05
C ALA A 844 -37.37 -12.11 4.44
N ALA A 845 -38.26 -12.04 3.43
CA ALA A 845 -38.63 -10.79 2.76
C ALA A 845 -40.14 -10.77 2.41
N PRO A 846 -41.03 -10.82 3.43
CA PRO A 846 -42.46 -11.08 3.24
C PRO A 846 -43.20 -10.06 2.37
N LEU A 847 -42.62 -8.88 2.13
CA LEU A 847 -43.22 -7.84 1.29
C LEU A 847 -42.68 -7.81 -0.14
N SER A 848 -41.57 -8.51 -0.43
CA SER A 848 -40.88 -8.48 -1.73
C SER A 848 -40.51 -9.83 -2.34
N TRP A 849 -40.63 -10.94 -1.62
CA TRP A 849 -40.24 -12.27 -2.11
C TRP A 849 -40.93 -12.65 -3.42
N ASP A 850 -42.21 -12.31 -3.56
CA ASP A 850 -43.02 -12.56 -4.75
C ASP A 850 -42.55 -11.76 -5.98
N LYS A 851 -41.88 -10.61 -5.77
CA LYS A 851 -41.46 -9.66 -6.81
C LYS A 851 -39.99 -9.81 -7.23
N SER A 852 -39.25 -10.72 -6.62
CA SER A 852 -37.82 -10.89 -6.87
C SER A 852 -37.54 -11.52 -8.25
N PRO A 853 -36.51 -11.05 -8.99
CA PRO A 853 -36.09 -11.67 -10.24
C PRO A 853 -35.54 -13.10 -10.06
N VAL A 854 -35.07 -13.46 -8.85
CA VAL A 854 -34.58 -14.81 -8.50
C VAL A 854 -35.64 -15.69 -7.81
N ALA A 855 -36.91 -15.25 -7.73
CA ALA A 855 -38.00 -16.04 -7.16
C ALA A 855 -38.37 -17.29 -7.99
N ASN A 856 -37.97 -17.32 -9.27
CA ASN A 856 -38.17 -18.49 -10.15
C ASN A 856 -37.05 -19.53 -10.04
N GLY A 857 -35.97 -19.23 -9.31
CA GLY A 857 -34.81 -20.11 -9.17
C GLY A 857 -33.54 -19.56 -9.81
N ALA A 858 -32.42 -19.77 -9.13
CA ALA A 858 -31.09 -19.84 -9.71
C ALA A 858 -30.64 -21.31 -9.63
N HIS A 859 -30.13 -21.82 -10.74
CA HIS A 859 -29.55 -23.15 -10.85
C HIS A 859 -28.02 -23.02 -10.83
N TYR A 860 -27.37 -23.77 -9.94
CA TYR A 860 -25.92 -23.86 -9.85
C TYR A 860 -25.51 -25.29 -10.12
N PHE A 861 -24.69 -25.50 -11.15
CA PHE A 861 -24.15 -26.82 -11.44
C PHE A 861 -22.89 -27.07 -10.62
N LEU A 862 -22.98 -27.98 -9.66
CA LEU A 862 -21.84 -28.52 -8.94
C LEU A 862 -21.42 -29.83 -9.62
N PHE A 863 -20.13 -29.96 -9.90
CA PHE A 863 -19.56 -31.13 -10.56
C PHE A 863 -18.80 -31.94 -9.53
N GLY A 864 -19.07 -33.24 -9.47
CA GLY A 864 -18.38 -34.14 -8.56
C GLY A 864 -17.80 -35.34 -9.27
N ARG A 865 -16.71 -35.89 -8.74
CA ARG A 865 -16.09 -37.13 -9.21
C ARG A 865 -16.06 -38.18 -8.12
N VAL A 866 -16.24 -39.43 -8.52
CA VAL A 866 -16.03 -40.61 -7.71
C VAL A 866 -14.57 -40.99 -7.88
N ASP A 867 -13.76 -40.86 -6.83
CA ASP A 867 -12.38 -41.35 -6.85
C ASP A 867 -12.36 -42.83 -6.47
N GLU A 868 -11.72 -43.68 -7.28
CA GLU A 868 -11.62 -45.13 -7.01
C GLU A 868 -10.81 -45.45 -5.74
N ASN A 869 -10.09 -44.47 -5.19
CA ASN A 869 -9.33 -44.59 -3.95
C ASN A 869 -10.11 -44.13 -2.70
N ASP A 870 -11.24 -43.42 -2.87
CA ASP A 870 -12.05 -42.96 -1.76
C ASP A 870 -13.07 -44.03 -1.31
N PRO A 871 -13.49 -44.06 -0.04
CA PRO A 871 -14.55 -44.97 0.42
C PRO A 871 -15.90 -44.72 -0.26
N VAL A 872 -16.69 -45.79 -0.42
CA VAL A 872 -18.05 -45.71 -0.97
C VAL A 872 -18.92 -44.76 -0.14
N GLY A 873 -19.46 -43.73 -0.79
CA GLY A 873 -20.22 -42.63 -0.18
C GLY A 873 -19.42 -41.35 0.05
N VAL A 874 -18.13 -41.32 -0.26
CA VAL A 874 -17.32 -40.09 -0.41
C VAL A 874 -17.30 -39.67 -1.88
N LEU A 875 -17.53 -38.38 -2.13
CA LEU A 875 -17.54 -37.80 -3.47
C LEU A 875 -16.69 -36.53 -3.45
N ARG A 876 -15.90 -36.29 -4.50
CA ARG A 876 -15.06 -35.09 -4.60
C ARG A 876 -15.76 -34.04 -5.43
N GLU A 877 -16.29 -33.05 -4.75
CA GLU A 877 -17.10 -31.98 -5.31
C GLU A 877 -16.23 -30.77 -5.65
N SER A 878 -16.39 -30.25 -6.86
CA SER A 878 -15.66 -29.11 -7.41
C SER A 878 -16.61 -27.92 -7.57
N GLY A 879 -16.54 -27.00 -6.61
CA GLY A 879 -17.34 -25.79 -6.55
C GLY A 879 -16.46 -24.57 -6.31
N PHE A 880 -16.86 -23.40 -6.83
CA PHE A 880 -16.25 -22.08 -6.52
C PHE A 880 -14.74 -21.91 -6.78
N GLY A 881 -14.06 -22.92 -7.33
CA GLY A 881 -12.61 -22.92 -7.59
C GLY A 881 -11.79 -23.79 -6.62
N VAL A 882 -12.43 -24.62 -5.81
CA VAL A 882 -11.82 -25.61 -4.91
C VAL A 882 -12.46 -26.99 -5.13
N GLU A 883 -11.70 -28.06 -4.90
CA GLU A 883 -12.23 -29.43 -4.76
C GLU A 883 -12.24 -29.81 -3.26
N PHE A 884 -13.40 -30.27 -2.78
CA PHE A 884 -13.62 -30.70 -1.39
C PHE A 884 -14.39 -32.02 -1.33
N PRO A 885 -14.21 -32.82 -0.27
CA PRO A 885 -15.01 -34.03 -0.08
C PRO A 885 -16.42 -33.68 0.41
N ASN A 886 -17.42 -34.30 -0.22
CA ASN A 886 -18.80 -34.38 0.20
C ASN A 886 -19.07 -35.83 0.65
N TYR A 887 -19.38 -36.01 1.93
CA TYR A 887 -19.67 -37.30 2.54
C TYR A 887 -21.18 -37.52 2.61
N ILE A 888 -21.66 -38.62 2.04
CA ILE A 888 -23.01 -39.13 2.31
C ILE A 888 -22.92 -39.92 3.61
N VAL A 889 -23.32 -39.32 4.73
CA VAL A 889 -23.04 -39.85 6.07
C VAL A 889 -24.04 -40.94 6.49
N ASP A 890 -25.30 -40.76 6.11
CA ASP A 890 -26.43 -41.63 6.47
C ASP A 890 -27.48 -41.62 5.35
N VAL A 891 -28.13 -42.76 5.13
CA VAL A 891 -29.29 -42.88 4.24
C VAL A 891 -30.37 -43.73 4.88
N LEU A 892 -31.64 -43.31 4.74
CA LEU A 892 -32.78 -44.14 5.13
C LEU A 892 -33.37 -44.80 3.89
N LYS A 893 -33.41 -46.14 3.91
CA LYS A 893 -33.99 -46.95 2.84
C LYS A 893 -35.49 -47.09 3.04
N ASP A 894 -36.24 -47.07 1.94
CA ASP A 894 -37.61 -47.55 1.91
C ASP A 894 -37.61 -49.10 2.08
N PRO A 895 -38.41 -49.66 3.01
CA PRO A 895 -38.38 -51.09 3.32
C PRO A 895 -39.08 -51.96 2.26
N GLU A 896 -39.90 -51.38 1.37
CA GLU A 896 -40.62 -52.10 0.31
C GLU A 896 -39.83 -52.09 -1.00
N THR A 897 -39.22 -50.96 -1.37
CA THR A 897 -38.48 -50.81 -2.64
C THR A 897 -36.97 -50.97 -2.51
N GLY A 898 -36.39 -50.68 -1.34
CA GLY A 898 -34.94 -50.63 -1.14
C GLY A 898 -34.27 -49.40 -1.77
N GLU A 899 -35.04 -48.38 -2.17
CA GLU A 899 -34.58 -47.06 -2.62
C GLU A 899 -34.28 -46.13 -1.45
N TYR A 900 -33.51 -45.05 -1.67
CA TYR A 900 -33.21 -44.07 -0.62
C TYR A 900 -34.27 -42.96 -0.57
N LYS A 901 -34.89 -42.77 0.61
CA LYS A 901 -35.94 -41.77 0.85
C LYS A 901 -35.46 -40.53 1.61
N GLU A 902 -34.40 -40.66 2.40
CA GLU A 902 -33.74 -39.58 3.16
C GLU A 902 -32.23 -39.78 3.10
N ALA A 903 -31.47 -38.68 3.15
CA ALA A 903 -30.01 -38.67 3.20
C ALA A 903 -29.49 -37.52 4.05
N ILE A 904 -28.34 -37.73 4.70
CA ILE A 904 -27.57 -36.69 5.38
C ILE A 904 -26.24 -36.56 4.66
N GLN A 905 -25.95 -35.37 4.12
CA GLN A 905 -24.65 -35.02 3.56
C GLN A 905 -23.81 -34.19 4.53
N PHE A 906 -22.50 -34.28 4.38
CA PHE A 906 -21.53 -33.47 5.09
C PHE A 906 -20.33 -33.16 4.19
N GLN A 907 -20.22 -31.91 3.76
CA GLN A 907 -19.07 -31.36 3.08
C GLN A 907 -18.13 -30.76 4.13
N CYS A 908 -16.83 -31.03 4.03
CA CYS A 908 -15.85 -30.40 4.93
C CYS A 908 -14.49 -30.23 4.23
N LEU A 909 -14.04 -28.98 4.12
CA LEU A 909 -12.76 -28.63 3.49
C LEU A 909 -11.73 -28.34 4.58
N GLU A 910 -10.79 -29.26 4.79
CA GLU A 910 -9.61 -29.01 5.61
C GLU A 910 -8.42 -28.61 4.73
N ARG A 911 -7.62 -27.64 5.20
CA ARG A 911 -6.26 -27.39 4.70
C ARG A 911 -5.33 -27.14 5.88
N GLY A 912 -4.23 -27.90 5.96
CA GLY A 912 -3.20 -27.70 6.98
C GLY A 912 -3.65 -27.91 8.43
N GLY A 913 -4.63 -28.79 8.70
CA GLY A 913 -5.20 -28.98 10.05
C GLY A 913 -6.30 -27.99 10.43
N VAL A 914 -6.65 -27.07 9.52
CA VAL A 914 -7.62 -25.98 9.73
C VAL A 914 -8.84 -26.21 8.84
N ARG A 915 -10.03 -26.12 9.42
CA ARG A 915 -11.30 -26.25 8.69
C ARG A 915 -11.62 -24.92 8.01
N VAL A 916 -11.64 -24.95 6.69
CA VAL A 916 -11.86 -23.79 5.81
C VAL A 916 -13.34 -23.59 5.52
N PHE A 917 -14.09 -24.70 5.43
CA PHE A 917 -15.51 -24.75 5.09
C PHE A 917 -16.16 -26.02 5.64
N GLU A 918 -17.43 -25.92 6.00
CA GLU A 918 -18.31 -27.04 6.29
C GLU A 918 -19.73 -26.76 5.81
N GLY A 919 -20.41 -27.81 5.36
CA GLY A 919 -21.79 -27.81 4.88
C GLY A 919 -22.49 -29.11 5.29
N ILE A 920 -23.65 -29.05 5.94
CA ILE A 920 -24.45 -30.24 6.32
C ILE A 920 -25.85 -30.11 5.74
N ASN A 921 -26.26 -31.04 4.88
CA ASN A 921 -27.55 -30.97 4.19
C ASN A 921 -28.42 -32.18 4.55
N PHE A 922 -29.65 -31.92 5.04
CA PHE A 922 -30.67 -32.91 5.34
C PHE A 922 -31.65 -32.97 4.18
N MET A 923 -31.66 -34.08 3.46
CA MET A 923 -32.43 -34.25 2.23
C MET A 923 -33.45 -35.36 2.29
N SER A 924 -34.54 -35.21 1.53
CA SER A 924 -35.53 -36.27 1.29
C SER A 924 -36.02 -36.27 -0.15
N ARG A 925 -36.50 -37.42 -0.63
CA ARG A 925 -37.25 -37.52 -1.89
C ARG A 925 -38.63 -36.86 -1.83
N ASN A 926 -39.13 -36.58 -0.63
CA ASN A 926 -40.39 -35.87 -0.43
C ASN A 926 -40.15 -34.36 -0.39
N GLU A 927 -40.99 -33.59 -1.11
CA GLU A 927 -40.98 -32.11 -1.11
C GLU A 927 -41.27 -31.53 0.29
N ARG A 928 -41.87 -32.31 1.19
CA ARG A 928 -42.20 -31.93 2.58
C ARG A 928 -41.88 -33.06 3.53
N MET A 929 -41.29 -32.73 4.67
CA MET A 929 -41.11 -33.61 5.83
C MET A 929 -41.95 -33.10 7.01
N SER A 930 -42.33 -34.02 7.90
CA SER A 930 -42.92 -33.69 9.20
C SER A 930 -41.83 -33.43 10.25
N ASP A 931 -42.16 -32.66 11.30
CA ASP A 931 -41.26 -32.38 12.42
C ASP A 931 -40.66 -33.67 13.02
N ALA A 932 -41.45 -34.74 13.12
CA ALA A 932 -41.00 -36.02 13.65
C ALA A 932 -39.97 -36.73 12.75
N GLU A 933 -40.01 -36.52 11.43
CA GLU A 933 -39.01 -37.05 10.50
C GLU A 933 -37.73 -36.20 10.56
N LEU A 934 -37.84 -34.88 10.73
CA LEU A 934 -36.69 -33.99 10.92
C LEU A 934 -35.98 -34.21 12.27
N ASP A 935 -36.74 -34.41 13.35
CA ASP A 935 -36.21 -34.83 14.66
C ASP A 935 -35.47 -36.17 14.54
N ALA A 936 -35.99 -37.10 13.74
CA ALA A 936 -35.31 -38.36 13.47
C ALA A 936 -33.99 -38.14 12.71
N MET A 937 -33.94 -37.27 11.70
CA MET A 937 -32.69 -36.91 11.02
C MET A 937 -31.67 -36.26 11.97
N HIS A 938 -32.09 -35.31 12.82
CA HIS A 938 -31.21 -34.73 13.85
C HIS A 938 -30.70 -35.78 14.84
N GLN A 939 -31.49 -36.79 15.19
CA GLN A 939 -31.03 -37.88 16.05
C GLN A 939 -30.05 -38.82 15.32
N ARG A 940 -30.18 -39.02 13.99
CA ARG A 940 -29.17 -39.74 13.19
C ARG A 940 -27.88 -38.95 13.07
N ALA A 941 -27.93 -37.65 12.76
CA ALA A 941 -26.75 -36.77 12.76
C ALA A 941 -26.05 -36.69 14.14
N LYS A 942 -26.81 -36.74 15.24
CA LYS A 942 -26.28 -36.84 16.60
C LYS A 942 -25.52 -38.15 16.84
N ASN A 943 -26.07 -39.26 16.37
CA ASN A 943 -25.44 -40.58 16.46
C ASN A 943 -24.18 -40.67 15.58
N ALA A 944 -24.17 -39.95 14.46
CA ALA A 944 -23.02 -39.71 13.59
C ALA A 944 -21.99 -38.71 14.17
N GLY A 945 -22.19 -38.21 15.38
CA GLY A 945 -21.23 -37.30 16.01
C GLY A 945 -21.10 -35.94 15.31
N MET A 946 -22.07 -35.54 14.47
CA MET A 946 -21.99 -34.32 13.64
C MET A 946 -22.39 -33.03 14.39
N TYR A 947 -22.90 -33.13 15.62
CA TYR A 947 -23.30 -31.96 16.42
C TYR A 947 -22.17 -30.93 16.70
N PRO A 948 -20.90 -31.33 16.90
CA PRO A 948 -19.78 -30.38 17.02
C PRO A 948 -19.46 -29.60 15.75
N TYR A 949 -20.06 -29.99 14.61
CA TYR A 949 -19.88 -29.44 13.27
C TYR A 949 -21.16 -28.75 12.74
N GLY A 950 -22.08 -28.37 13.65
CA GLY A 950 -23.29 -27.61 13.29
C GLY A 950 -24.58 -28.42 13.08
N ALA A 951 -24.57 -29.76 13.17
CA ALA A 951 -25.79 -30.57 12.92
C ALA A 951 -26.90 -30.51 14.01
N SER A 952 -26.78 -29.60 14.98
CA SER A 952 -27.76 -29.47 16.07
C SER A 952 -29.04 -28.78 15.60
N PRO A 953 -30.20 -29.06 16.22
CA PRO A 953 -31.47 -28.40 15.88
C PRO A 953 -31.43 -26.88 15.92
N GLU A 954 -30.56 -26.32 16.77
CA GLU A 954 -30.37 -24.89 16.99
C GLU A 954 -29.43 -24.22 15.97
N GLN A 955 -28.53 -24.99 15.32
CA GLN A 955 -27.53 -24.47 14.37
C GLN A 955 -27.92 -24.71 12.90
N MET A 956 -28.83 -25.65 12.61
CA MET A 956 -29.30 -25.90 11.25
C MET A 956 -30.52 -25.05 10.88
N HIS A 957 -30.44 -24.36 9.74
CA HIS A 957 -31.55 -23.63 9.13
C HIS A 957 -32.57 -24.57 8.52
N THR A 958 -33.86 -24.24 8.65
CA THR A 958 -34.94 -24.91 7.90
C THR A 958 -35.11 -24.23 6.54
N VAL A 959 -35.09 -25.00 5.46
CA VAL A 959 -35.37 -24.50 4.11
C VAL A 959 -36.84 -24.11 4.04
N ALA A 960 -37.12 -22.83 3.82
CA ALA A 960 -38.49 -22.35 3.60
C ALA A 960 -39.09 -23.02 2.36
N ARG A 961 -40.41 -23.26 2.36
CA ARG A 961 -41.13 -23.88 1.24
C ARG A 961 -42.25 -22.97 0.76
N LYS A 962 -42.44 -22.89 -0.57
CA LYS A 962 -43.44 -22.02 -1.18
C LYS A 962 -44.87 -22.41 -0.73
N PRO A 963 -45.71 -21.44 -0.30
CA PRO A 963 -47.14 -21.68 -0.13
C PRO A 963 -47.80 -22.10 -1.46
N PRO A 964 -48.75 -23.06 -1.45
CA PRO A 964 -49.38 -23.54 -2.69
C PRO A 964 -50.21 -22.43 -3.37
N GLY A 965 -49.79 -22.03 -4.58
CA GLY A 965 -50.46 -21.02 -5.41
C GLY A 965 -49.60 -20.51 -6.57
N GLU A 966 -50.26 -20.03 -7.64
CA GLU A 966 -49.59 -19.26 -8.70
C GLU A 966 -49.21 -17.86 -8.21
N ILE A 967 -48.02 -17.43 -8.60
CA ILE A 967 -47.56 -16.05 -8.51
C ILE A 967 -47.00 -15.75 -9.89
N ASP A 968 -47.78 -15.01 -10.68
CA ASP A 968 -47.33 -14.39 -11.92
C ASP A 968 -47.64 -12.90 -11.80
N ASN A 969 -46.63 -12.09 -11.45
CA ASN A 969 -46.80 -10.66 -11.23
C ASN A 969 -46.14 -9.80 -12.32
N SER A 970 -46.39 -8.50 -12.26
CA SER A 970 -45.96 -7.51 -13.25
C SER A 970 -44.44 -7.49 -13.48
N TRP A 971 -43.64 -7.80 -12.45
CA TRP A 971 -42.18 -7.91 -12.57
C TRP A 971 -41.78 -9.16 -13.36
N GLN A 972 -42.29 -10.34 -13.02
CA GLN A 972 -41.99 -11.58 -13.75
C GLN A 972 -42.44 -11.50 -15.22
N ALA A 973 -43.58 -10.86 -15.49
CA ALA A 973 -44.04 -10.58 -16.85
C ALA A 973 -43.07 -9.65 -17.62
N MET A 974 -42.49 -8.64 -16.95
CA MET A 974 -41.48 -7.76 -17.54
C MET A 974 -40.16 -8.50 -17.84
N TRP A 975 -39.68 -9.35 -16.93
CA TRP A 975 -38.43 -10.11 -17.12
C TRP A 975 -38.53 -11.11 -18.30
N ARG A 976 -39.67 -11.79 -18.48
CA ARG A 976 -39.96 -12.59 -19.69
C ARG A 976 -40.07 -11.72 -20.94
N ALA A 977 -40.67 -10.53 -20.84
CA ALA A 977 -40.79 -9.61 -21.98
C ALA A 977 -39.43 -9.08 -22.49
N ILE A 978 -38.39 -9.04 -21.65
CA ILE A 978 -37.02 -8.68 -22.04
C ILE A 978 -36.09 -9.89 -22.27
N GLY A 979 -36.59 -11.12 -22.14
CA GLY A 979 -35.89 -12.35 -22.56
C GLY A 979 -34.80 -12.85 -21.60
N VAL A 980 -34.83 -12.50 -20.32
CA VAL A 980 -33.84 -12.98 -19.33
C VAL A 980 -34.05 -14.46 -18.99
N ASP A 981 -35.28 -14.95 -19.07
CA ASP A 981 -35.61 -16.38 -19.02
C ASP A 981 -34.82 -17.19 -20.06
N LYS A 982 -34.81 -16.74 -21.32
CA LYS A 982 -34.08 -17.38 -22.42
C LYS A 982 -32.57 -17.30 -22.29
N LEU A 983 -32.04 -16.27 -21.60
CA LEU A 983 -30.61 -16.16 -21.35
C LEU A 983 -30.14 -17.19 -20.31
N LEU A 984 -30.96 -17.44 -19.28
CA LEU A 984 -30.70 -18.48 -18.28
C LEU A 984 -30.86 -19.89 -18.87
N GLU A 985 -31.87 -20.09 -19.73
CA GLU A 985 -32.06 -21.32 -20.51
C GLU A 985 -30.84 -21.63 -21.40
N LEU A 986 -30.35 -20.65 -22.17
CA LEU A 986 -29.12 -20.77 -22.98
C LEU A 986 -27.85 -21.04 -22.15
N LEU A 987 -27.74 -20.46 -20.96
CA LEU A 987 -26.62 -20.75 -20.04
C LEU A 987 -26.69 -22.17 -19.49
N THR A 988 -27.90 -22.68 -19.27
CA THR A 988 -28.15 -24.06 -18.80
C THR A 988 -27.78 -25.05 -19.90
N GLU A 989 -28.32 -24.89 -21.11
CA GLU A 989 -27.99 -25.72 -22.29
C GLU A 989 -26.48 -25.74 -22.57
N SER A 990 -25.80 -24.58 -22.50
CA SER A 990 -24.35 -24.46 -22.71
C SER A 990 -23.49 -25.20 -21.68
N ILE A 991 -24.04 -25.52 -20.50
CA ILE A 991 -23.33 -26.21 -19.41
C ILE A 991 -23.63 -27.71 -19.45
N GLU A 992 -24.88 -28.11 -19.72
CA GLU A 992 -25.28 -29.52 -19.85
C GLU A 992 -24.57 -30.24 -21.01
N ASP A 993 -24.25 -29.55 -22.11
CA ASP A 993 -23.45 -30.08 -23.24
C ASP A 993 -21.94 -30.23 -22.91
N GLY A 994 -21.55 -30.05 -21.64
CA GLY A 994 -20.18 -30.25 -21.16
C GLY A 994 -19.20 -29.11 -21.47
N GLY A 995 -19.72 -27.90 -21.75
CA GLY A 995 -18.91 -26.69 -21.95
C GLY A 995 -17.99 -26.72 -23.17
N ARG A 996 -18.53 -27.12 -24.34
CA ARG A 996 -17.83 -27.08 -25.64
C ARG A 996 -18.02 -25.78 -26.42
#